data_AF-A0A9E1KVK5-F1
#
_entry.id   AF-A0A9E1KVK5-F1
#
_cell.length_a   1.000
_cell.length_b   1.000
_cell.length_c   1.000
_cell.angle_alpha   90.00
_cell.angle_beta   90.00
_cell.angle_gamma   90.00
#
_symmetry.space_group_name_H-M   'P 1'
#
loop_
_entity.id
_entity.type
_entity.pdbx_description
1 polymer ?
#
loop_
_entity_poly.entity_id
_entity_poly.type
_entity_poly.pdbx_seq_one_letter_code
_entity_poly.pdbx_strand_id
1 'polypeptide(L)'
;MHVLKMVAHQMLGAKWIYYRKIKRAGEGQNIFHEKSLMEQMKATQAALKFSSRSARNLYRLAYKNTIMDIGMHTGLKKTNFPELPEAEDTGSTASSFSISPEFDAVIIEWTPLKFLLTARQIREKGRATQRHSEGLVAKLFFKVVGYYASNDNWEADKLTLYLRKLDENSKYPDIATALKTLKADILKFSEIYEPFKFGKASLSKDSASDDDAFDDAMGVESFEEQVRTLYWYYFIYEGMELFLFKYYLTLVTATNSIQTIRFLSNIFEPALLKAIEVKNIFIGSFETDLSKKSFRLPFQKYKEARLNDPVVKKLKTSQGIFETYSYNLALLKKNSIPFEFHEPQDAKSQWAKFINYNLLNGVIYKTVKKETETEPVRPEIRDYCLMQIINTMINCTQFIRRAKHQILERFEKRVEKDKELAANREKTVRRQADRKIRQMRQKAAKLRRMKQDDSAKIYEMDIIQFQKKVETKCEGIRDDTLLELTLQKRRLQGLFDEISTQKSLSEGLAARRILKLTDTLDLDGSYIRNFTKQVAKIIQAEYVKEFEPFYNNLFEILKPSTQEKVILIQSLEKTGGLEGVKLSLTEEEEIQIENMVNLLKTKIKHGMPDIFECKLVFATTLISIGEIFKISINNESLQTLLRLKIVSPKNAKPTILKDVIIKALTVLNLVTNPVPKNTIILPGRSKMKDPQQAINGPDLNKLLEEIKKSPEIPTA
;
A
#
# COMPACT_ATOMS: atom_id res chain seq x y z
N MET A 1 -1.86 -15.21 -23.14
CA MET A 1 -0.49 -15.62 -22.72
C MET A 1 0.57 -15.70 -23.83
N HIS A 2 0.25 -16.17 -25.04
CA HIS A 2 1.23 -16.26 -26.14
C HIS A 2 1.82 -14.90 -26.57
N VAL A 3 0.96 -13.88 -26.68
CA VAL A 3 1.35 -12.49 -26.96
C VAL A 3 2.19 -11.89 -25.81
N LEU A 4 1.80 -12.08 -24.55
CA LEU A 4 2.59 -11.71 -23.37
C LEU A 4 4.00 -12.31 -23.38
N LYS A 5 4.13 -13.57 -23.82
CA LYS A 5 5.42 -14.25 -23.98
C LYS A 5 6.27 -13.63 -25.10
N MET A 6 5.67 -13.27 -26.23
CA MET A 6 6.35 -12.56 -27.33
C MET A 6 6.77 -11.15 -26.93
N VAL A 7 5.95 -10.45 -26.14
CA VAL A 7 6.28 -9.10 -25.69
C VAL A 7 7.33 -9.13 -24.57
N ALA A 8 7.23 -10.05 -23.61
CA ALA A 8 8.31 -10.33 -22.66
C ALA A 8 9.63 -10.69 -23.36
N HIS A 9 9.56 -11.38 -24.50
CA HIS A 9 10.72 -11.73 -25.34
C HIS A 9 11.37 -10.49 -25.97
N GLN A 10 10.57 -9.58 -26.54
CA GLN A 10 11.05 -8.31 -27.09
C GLN A 10 11.59 -7.36 -26.00
N MET A 11 11.05 -7.45 -24.78
CA MET A 11 11.31 -6.50 -23.70
C MET A 11 12.50 -6.85 -22.81
N LEU A 12 12.74 -8.13 -22.55
CA LEU A 12 13.83 -8.58 -21.67
C LEU A 12 15.20 -8.65 -22.38
N GLY A 13 15.28 -8.36 -23.68
CA GLY A 13 16.56 -8.28 -24.42
C GLY A 13 17.45 -9.51 -24.23
N ALA A 14 18.74 -9.30 -23.97
CA ALA A 14 19.71 -10.37 -23.66
C ALA A 14 19.28 -11.29 -22.50
N LYS A 15 18.50 -10.80 -21.52
CA LYS A 15 17.97 -11.62 -20.40
C LYS A 15 16.98 -12.68 -20.84
N TRP A 16 16.34 -12.50 -22.00
CA TRP A 16 15.54 -13.57 -22.60
C TRP A 16 16.42 -14.68 -23.19
N ILE A 17 17.55 -14.35 -23.81
CA ILE A 17 18.51 -15.34 -24.32
C ILE A 17 18.97 -16.22 -23.16
N TYR A 18 19.17 -15.64 -21.98
CA TYR A 18 19.48 -16.37 -20.75
C TYR A 18 18.33 -17.27 -20.27
N TYR A 19 17.06 -16.83 -20.35
CA TYR A 19 15.90 -17.71 -20.10
C TYR A 19 15.84 -18.89 -21.09
N ARG A 20 16.16 -18.67 -22.37
CA ARG A 20 16.22 -19.72 -23.40
C ARG A 20 17.37 -20.68 -23.13
N LYS A 21 18.54 -20.18 -22.72
CA LYS A 21 19.70 -20.97 -22.28
C LYS A 21 19.37 -21.83 -21.07
N ILE A 22 18.72 -21.28 -20.03
CA ILE A 22 18.23 -22.03 -18.86
C ILE A 22 17.22 -23.11 -19.29
N LYS A 23 16.22 -22.74 -20.10
CA LYS A 23 15.17 -23.68 -20.53
C LYS A 23 15.70 -24.77 -21.48
N ARG A 24 16.73 -24.51 -22.29
CA ARG A 24 17.27 -25.45 -23.30
C ARG A 24 18.59 -26.11 -22.90
N ALA A 25 19.06 -25.93 -21.67
CA ALA A 25 20.35 -26.46 -21.23
C ALA A 25 20.46 -28.02 -21.27
N GLY A 26 19.42 -28.75 -21.69
CA GLY A 26 19.46 -30.20 -21.95
C GLY A 26 19.47 -30.62 -23.43
N GLU A 27 19.37 -29.69 -24.39
CA GLU A 27 19.11 -30.00 -25.81
C GLU A 27 20.39 -30.12 -26.68
N GLY A 28 21.56 -30.36 -26.09
CA GLY A 28 22.77 -30.77 -26.82
C GLY A 28 23.34 -29.79 -27.86
N GLN A 29 22.97 -28.51 -27.85
CA GLN A 29 23.55 -27.54 -28.81
C GLN A 29 25.00 -27.21 -28.46
N ASN A 30 25.94 -27.60 -29.34
CA ASN A 30 27.34 -27.18 -29.31
C ASN A 30 27.43 -25.71 -29.73
N ILE A 31 27.65 -24.81 -28.77
CA ILE A 31 27.63 -23.37 -29.05
C ILE A 31 29.02 -22.82 -29.44
N PHE A 32 30.16 -23.48 -29.13
CA PHE A 32 31.51 -22.94 -29.43
C PHE A 32 32.62 -24.00 -29.63
N HIS A 33 33.72 -23.58 -30.28
CA HIS A 33 34.84 -24.42 -30.79
C HIS A 33 36.10 -24.52 -29.91
N GLU A 34 36.20 -23.84 -28.75
CA GLU A 34 37.43 -23.83 -27.93
C GLU A 34 37.33 -24.62 -26.61
N LYS A 35 38.41 -25.35 -26.25
CA LYS A 35 38.46 -26.33 -25.15
C LYS A 35 38.52 -25.74 -23.73
N SER A 36 39.22 -24.63 -23.48
CA SER A 36 39.30 -24.02 -22.13
C SER A 36 37.98 -23.36 -21.71
N LEU A 37 37.29 -22.73 -22.67
CA LEU A 37 35.92 -22.22 -22.53
C LEU A 37 34.93 -23.34 -22.15
N MET A 38 35.13 -24.56 -22.67
CA MET A 38 34.22 -25.68 -22.49
C MET A 38 34.14 -26.16 -21.02
N GLU A 39 35.24 -26.11 -20.26
CA GLU A 39 35.29 -26.56 -18.86
C GLU A 39 34.66 -25.57 -17.89
N GLN A 40 34.99 -24.28 -17.99
CA GLN A 40 34.31 -23.22 -17.23
C GLN A 40 32.81 -23.15 -17.57
N MET A 41 32.43 -23.41 -18.83
CA MET A 41 31.02 -23.48 -19.25
C MET A 41 30.28 -24.70 -18.73
N LYS A 42 30.94 -25.84 -18.42
CA LYS A 42 30.25 -27.00 -17.82
C LYS A 42 29.65 -26.67 -16.46
N ALA A 43 30.37 -25.91 -15.62
CA ALA A 43 29.90 -25.50 -14.30
C ALA A 43 28.71 -24.54 -14.40
N THR A 44 28.81 -23.50 -15.24
CA THR A 44 27.71 -22.55 -15.47
C THR A 44 26.51 -23.22 -16.14
N GLN A 45 26.72 -24.09 -17.13
CA GLN A 45 25.64 -24.87 -17.75
C GLN A 45 24.99 -25.82 -16.74
N ALA A 46 25.76 -26.51 -15.89
CA ALA A 46 25.23 -27.36 -14.84
C ALA A 46 24.41 -26.56 -13.82
N ALA A 47 24.88 -25.38 -13.40
CA ALA A 47 24.16 -24.48 -12.50
C ALA A 47 22.84 -23.96 -13.13
N LEU A 48 22.85 -23.64 -14.43
CA LEU A 48 21.66 -23.24 -15.17
C LEU A 48 20.68 -24.42 -15.39
N LYS A 49 21.18 -25.64 -15.69
CA LYS A 49 20.36 -26.86 -15.76
C LYS A 49 19.70 -27.15 -14.42
N PHE A 50 20.45 -27.07 -13.33
CA PHE A 50 19.97 -27.30 -11.98
C PHE A 50 18.89 -26.27 -11.59
N SER A 51 19.15 -24.99 -11.86
CA SER A 51 18.19 -23.89 -11.64
C SER A 51 16.94 -24.04 -12.50
N SER A 52 17.07 -24.44 -13.78
CA SER A 52 15.93 -24.72 -14.65
C SER A 52 15.09 -25.89 -14.17
N ARG A 53 15.72 -27.01 -13.80
CA ARG A 53 15.02 -28.21 -13.33
C ARG A 53 14.27 -27.92 -12.04
N SER A 54 14.92 -27.23 -11.10
CA SER A 54 14.31 -26.78 -9.85
C SER A 54 13.12 -25.85 -10.09
N ALA A 55 13.28 -24.84 -10.95
CA ALA A 55 12.20 -23.92 -11.31
C ALA A 55 11.01 -24.68 -11.92
N ARG A 56 11.24 -25.64 -12.83
CA ARG A 56 10.16 -26.43 -13.44
C ARG A 56 9.37 -27.25 -12.42
N ASN A 57 10.07 -27.91 -11.50
CA ASN A 57 9.43 -28.66 -10.43
C ASN A 57 8.58 -27.75 -9.54
N LEU A 58 9.03 -26.52 -9.29
CA LEU A 58 8.28 -25.54 -8.51
C LEU A 58 6.99 -25.10 -9.19
N TYR A 59 7.00 -24.84 -10.50
CA TYR A 59 5.76 -24.54 -11.23
C TYR A 59 4.82 -25.73 -11.24
N ARG A 60 5.34 -26.95 -11.39
CA ARG A 60 4.51 -28.17 -11.33
C ARG A 60 3.82 -28.28 -9.97
N LEU A 61 4.53 -27.99 -8.88
CA LEU A 61 3.97 -27.97 -7.53
C LEU A 61 2.93 -26.83 -7.36
N ALA A 62 3.25 -25.62 -7.82
CA ALA A 62 2.34 -24.48 -7.78
C ALA A 62 1.03 -24.80 -8.52
N TYR A 63 1.11 -25.36 -9.73
CA TYR A 63 -0.04 -25.79 -10.52
C TYR A 63 -0.89 -26.83 -9.78
N LYS A 64 -0.26 -27.91 -9.27
CA LYS A 64 -0.97 -28.95 -8.51
C LYS A 64 -1.71 -28.35 -7.31
N ASN A 65 -1.07 -27.45 -6.58
CA ASN A 65 -1.66 -26.79 -5.43
C ASN A 65 -2.80 -25.84 -5.82
N THR A 66 -2.69 -25.14 -6.96
CA THR A 66 -3.79 -24.33 -7.50
C THR A 66 -5.00 -25.19 -7.84
N ILE A 67 -4.82 -26.29 -8.58
CA ILE A 67 -5.92 -27.20 -8.93
C ILE A 67 -6.58 -27.79 -7.68
N MET A 68 -5.78 -28.10 -6.66
CA MET A 68 -6.28 -28.57 -5.37
C MET A 68 -7.18 -27.53 -4.70
N ASP A 69 -6.75 -26.27 -4.61
CA ASP A 69 -7.56 -25.20 -4.03
C ASP A 69 -8.84 -24.95 -4.85
N ILE A 70 -8.74 -24.91 -6.18
CA ILE A 70 -9.90 -24.76 -7.04
C ILE A 70 -10.91 -25.87 -6.76
N GLY A 71 -10.48 -27.13 -6.74
CA GLY A 71 -11.34 -28.27 -6.44
C GLY A 71 -11.98 -28.17 -5.05
N MET A 72 -11.23 -27.73 -4.04
CA MET A 72 -11.76 -27.54 -2.69
C MET A 72 -12.85 -26.47 -2.60
N HIS A 73 -12.71 -25.36 -3.35
CA HIS A 73 -13.59 -24.19 -3.21
C HIS A 73 -14.72 -24.11 -4.25
N THR A 74 -14.57 -24.76 -5.40
CA THR A 74 -15.55 -24.71 -6.52
C THR A 74 -16.21 -26.06 -6.82
N GLY A 75 -15.60 -27.17 -6.40
CA GLY A 75 -16.05 -28.51 -6.81
C GLY A 75 -15.74 -28.88 -8.27
N LEU A 76 -15.02 -28.02 -9.01
CA LEU A 76 -14.50 -28.34 -10.35
C LEU A 76 -13.52 -29.53 -10.27
N LYS A 77 -13.59 -30.41 -11.27
CA LYS A 77 -12.76 -31.61 -11.33
C LYS A 77 -11.42 -31.30 -11.99
N LYS A 78 -10.40 -32.13 -11.73
CA LYS A 78 -9.09 -32.02 -12.38
C LYS A 78 -9.17 -32.08 -13.91
N THR A 79 -10.15 -32.82 -14.43
CA THR A 79 -10.42 -32.96 -15.88
C THR A 79 -10.86 -31.66 -16.56
N ASN A 80 -11.27 -30.64 -15.80
CA ASN A 80 -11.59 -29.32 -16.33
C ASN A 80 -10.33 -28.49 -16.68
N PHE A 81 -9.13 -29.00 -16.39
CA PHE A 81 -7.87 -28.28 -16.52
C PHE A 81 -6.85 -29.08 -17.33
N PRO A 82 -5.86 -28.42 -17.95
CA PRO A 82 -4.80 -29.10 -18.70
C PRO A 82 -4.09 -30.19 -17.89
N GLU A 83 -3.98 -31.40 -18.44
CA GLU A 83 -3.31 -32.50 -17.74
C GLU A 83 -1.80 -32.30 -17.66
N LEU A 84 -1.22 -32.59 -16.49
CA LEU A 84 0.23 -32.61 -16.33
C LEU A 84 0.78 -33.89 -16.97
N PRO A 85 1.73 -33.81 -17.91
CA PRO A 85 2.42 -34.98 -18.45
C PRO A 85 3.03 -35.82 -17.33
N GLU A 86 2.95 -37.14 -17.45
CA GLU A 86 3.61 -38.07 -16.53
C GLU A 86 5.11 -37.79 -16.48
N ALA A 87 5.67 -37.78 -15.28
CA ALA A 87 7.11 -37.65 -15.12
C ALA A 87 7.66 -39.08 -15.12
N GLU A 88 8.38 -39.47 -16.17
CA GLU A 88 9.13 -40.72 -16.13
C GLU A 88 10.18 -40.64 -15.01
N ASP A 89 10.05 -41.50 -14.01
CA ASP A 89 10.94 -41.61 -12.83
C ASP A 89 12.33 -42.20 -13.15
N THR A 90 12.75 -42.21 -14.42
CA THR A 90 14.07 -42.67 -14.84
C THR A 90 15.09 -41.53 -14.80
N GLY A 91 16.13 -41.73 -13.99
CA GLY A 91 17.13 -40.75 -13.53
C GLY A 91 17.99 -40.02 -14.58
N SER A 92 17.60 -39.92 -15.84
CA SER A 92 18.35 -39.19 -16.88
C SER A 92 17.49 -38.42 -17.90
N THR A 93 16.16 -38.55 -17.89
CA THR A 93 15.26 -37.95 -18.92
C THR A 93 14.10 -37.10 -18.37
N ALA A 94 14.16 -36.65 -17.11
CA ALA A 94 13.25 -35.61 -16.58
C ALA A 94 13.42 -34.21 -17.27
N SER A 95 14.12 -34.15 -18.40
CA SER A 95 14.55 -32.94 -19.13
C SER A 95 13.51 -32.38 -20.09
N SER A 96 12.42 -33.10 -20.40
CA SER A 96 11.48 -32.72 -21.47
C SER A 96 10.23 -31.95 -21.04
N PHE A 97 9.94 -31.77 -19.74
CA PHE A 97 8.75 -31.02 -19.33
C PHE A 97 8.87 -29.52 -19.67
N SER A 98 8.26 -29.14 -20.78
CA SER A 98 8.04 -27.76 -21.20
C SER A 98 6.75 -27.26 -20.56
N ILE A 99 6.84 -26.40 -19.54
CA ILE A 99 5.66 -25.69 -19.02
C ILE A 99 5.02 -24.89 -20.16
N SER A 100 3.83 -25.31 -20.57
CA SER A 100 2.95 -24.61 -21.51
C SER A 100 2.50 -23.27 -20.90
N PRO A 101 2.32 -22.21 -21.70
CA PRO A 101 1.69 -20.97 -21.25
C PRO A 101 0.29 -21.14 -20.63
N GLU A 102 -0.38 -22.27 -20.89
CA GLU A 102 -1.70 -22.60 -20.34
C GLU A 102 -1.64 -22.90 -18.83
N PHE A 103 -0.61 -23.62 -18.36
CA PHE A 103 -0.44 -23.86 -16.92
C PHE A 103 -0.19 -22.56 -16.15
N ASP A 104 0.60 -21.66 -16.73
CA ASP A 104 0.83 -20.33 -16.14
C ASP A 104 -0.49 -19.53 -16.07
N ALA A 105 -1.33 -19.59 -17.11
CA ALA A 105 -2.61 -18.90 -17.15
C ALA A 105 -3.52 -19.35 -16.01
N VAL A 106 -3.67 -20.67 -15.81
CA VAL A 106 -4.50 -21.22 -14.73
C VAL A 106 -4.03 -20.75 -13.35
N ILE A 107 -2.72 -20.77 -13.07
CA ILE A 107 -2.22 -20.30 -11.77
C ILE A 107 -2.48 -18.80 -11.62
N ILE A 108 -2.19 -17.99 -12.65
CA ILE A 108 -2.30 -16.53 -12.59
C ILE A 108 -3.77 -16.10 -12.46
N GLU A 109 -4.70 -16.72 -13.17
CA GLU A 109 -6.14 -16.39 -13.18
C GLU A 109 -6.82 -16.70 -11.84
N TRP A 110 -6.44 -17.80 -11.17
CA TRP A 110 -7.11 -18.27 -9.97
C TRP A 110 -6.35 -17.94 -8.67
N THR A 111 -5.03 -18.02 -8.70
CA THR A 111 -4.17 -17.89 -7.50
C THR A 111 -2.89 -17.11 -7.82
N PRO A 112 -2.99 -15.83 -8.23
CA PRO A 112 -1.85 -15.08 -8.78
C PRO A 112 -0.66 -14.95 -7.82
N LEU A 113 -0.90 -14.82 -6.51
CA LEU A 113 0.17 -14.75 -5.52
C LEU A 113 1.00 -16.04 -5.45
N LYS A 114 0.35 -17.21 -5.60
CA LYS A 114 1.01 -18.52 -5.59
C LYS A 114 2.02 -18.66 -6.72
N PHE A 115 1.75 -18.04 -7.88
CA PHE A 115 2.69 -17.99 -9.00
C PHE A 115 4.01 -17.30 -8.61
N LEU A 116 3.93 -16.23 -7.83
CA LEU A 116 5.07 -15.42 -7.41
C LEU A 116 5.93 -16.09 -6.34
N LEU A 117 5.36 -17.01 -5.56
CA LEU A 117 6.07 -17.70 -4.47
C LEU A 117 7.29 -18.52 -4.92
N THR A 118 7.33 -18.89 -6.20
CA THR A 118 8.48 -19.58 -6.80
C THR A 118 9.76 -18.73 -6.83
N ALA A 119 9.65 -17.41 -6.69
CA ALA A 119 10.77 -16.46 -6.77
C ALA A 119 11.87 -16.73 -5.74
N ARG A 120 11.53 -17.03 -4.49
CA ARG A 120 12.52 -17.25 -3.41
C ARG A 120 13.45 -18.41 -3.73
N GLN A 121 12.86 -19.56 -4.07
CA GLN A 121 13.66 -20.75 -4.35
C GLN A 121 14.46 -20.59 -5.65
N ILE A 122 13.96 -19.84 -6.63
CA ILE A 122 14.74 -19.47 -7.83
C ILE A 122 15.98 -18.64 -7.44
N ARG A 123 15.86 -17.68 -6.52
CA ARG A 123 17.01 -16.93 -6.02
C ARG A 123 17.97 -17.79 -5.19
N GLU A 124 17.45 -18.64 -4.31
CA GLU A 124 18.26 -19.51 -3.46
C GLU A 124 19.07 -20.55 -4.27
N LYS A 125 18.43 -21.21 -5.24
CA LYS A 125 19.08 -22.21 -6.10
C LYS A 125 19.93 -21.55 -7.20
N GLY A 126 19.61 -20.32 -7.58
CA GLY A 126 20.28 -19.55 -8.62
C GLY A 126 21.40 -18.64 -8.13
N ARG A 127 21.86 -18.73 -6.87
CA ARG A 127 22.92 -17.87 -6.31
C ARG A 127 24.19 -17.84 -7.16
N ALA A 128 24.62 -18.99 -7.68
CA ALA A 128 25.79 -19.11 -8.55
C ALA A 128 25.58 -18.48 -9.94
N THR A 129 24.34 -18.20 -10.33
CA THR A 129 23.96 -17.57 -11.61
C THR A 129 23.04 -16.39 -11.37
N GLN A 130 23.39 -15.54 -10.40
CA GLN A 130 22.50 -14.54 -9.81
C GLN A 130 21.80 -13.64 -10.85
N ARG A 131 22.54 -13.18 -11.86
CA ARG A 131 21.99 -12.36 -12.94
C ARG A 131 20.88 -13.08 -13.71
N HIS A 132 21.03 -14.37 -13.94
CA HIS A 132 20.07 -15.21 -14.65
C HIS A 132 18.83 -15.48 -13.79
N SER A 133 19.03 -15.75 -12.49
CA SER A 133 17.92 -15.95 -11.56
C SER A 133 17.10 -14.67 -11.37
N GLU A 134 17.73 -13.49 -11.24
CA GLU A 134 17.01 -12.21 -11.11
C GLU A 134 16.22 -11.88 -12.38
N GLY A 135 16.77 -12.15 -13.57
CA GLY A 135 16.04 -12.01 -14.83
C GLY A 135 14.83 -12.95 -14.92
N LEU A 136 14.97 -14.18 -14.44
CA LEU A 136 13.86 -15.13 -14.34
C LEU A 136 12.81 -14.64 -13.34
N VAL A 137 13.20 -14.17 -12.16
CA VAL A 137 12.27 -13.64 -11.16
C VAL A 137 11.51 -12.43 -11.71
N ALA A 138 12.20 -11.43 -12.26
CA ALA A 138 11.56 -10.25 -12.86
C ALA A 138 10.52 -10.62 -13.92
N LYS A 139 10.79 -11.65 -14.73
CA LYS A 139 9.83 -12.17 -15.71
C LYS A 139 8.55 -12.74 -15.08
N LEU A 140 8.61 -13.33 -13.88
CA LEU A 140 7.42 -13.87 -13.20
C LEU A 140 6.52 -12.77 -12.70
N PHE A 141 7.11 -11.78 -12.06
CA PHE A 141 6.39 -10.58 -11.64
C PHE A 141 5.80 -9.87 -12.87
N PHE A 142 6.57 -9.74 -13.96
CA PHE A 142 6.05 -9.19 -15.21
C PHE A 142 4.87 -10.00 -15.79
N LYS A 143 4.87 -11.32 -15.68
CA LYS A 143 3.72 -12.12 -16.16
C LYS A 143 2.44 -11.78 -15.40
N VAL A 144 2.49 -11.64 -14.09
CA VAL A 144 1.32 -11.27 -13.28
C VAL A 144 0.90 -9.84 -13.60
N VAL A 145 1.83 -8.88 -13.51
CA VAL A 145 1.56 -7.46 -13.80
C VAL A 145 1.04 -7.28 -15.22
N GLY A 146 1.70 -7.87 -16.21
CA GLY A 146 1.32 -7.78 -17.61
C GLY A 146 -0.01 -8.47 -17.91
N TYR A 147 -0.32 -9.59 -17.25
CA TYR A 147 -1.62 -10.23 -17.39
C TYR A 147 -2.73 -9.30 -16.90
N TYR A 148 -2.59 -8.75 -15.69
CA TYR A 148 -3.60 -7.87 -15.09
C TYR A 148 -3.52 -6.40 -15.52
N ALA A 149 -2.59 -6.04 -16.40
CA ALA A 149 -2.55 -4.71 -17.02
C ALA A 149 -3.72 -4.50 -18.01
N SER A 150 -4.35 -5.58 -18.49
CA SER A 150 -5.64 -5.52 -19.18
C SER A 150 -6.78 -5.78 -18.20
N ASN A 151 -7.84 -4.97 -18.30
CA ASN A 151 -9.05 -5.17 -17.51
C ASN A 151 -9.84 -6.43 -17.91
N ASP A 152 -9.73 -6.87 -19.16
CA ASP A 152 -10.46 -8.05 -19.65
C ASP A 152 -10.01 -9.34 -18.94
N ASN A 153 -8.79 -9.33 -18.42
CA ASN A 153 -8.21 -10.44 -17.66
C ASN A 153 -8.59 -10.39 -16.17
N TRP A 154 -9.36 -9.40 -15.72
CA TRP A 154 -9.78 -9.22 -14.34
C TRP A 154 -11.11 -9.93 -14.05
N GLU A 155 -11.04 -11.24 -13.86
CA GLU A 155 -12.23 -12.06 -13.59
C GLU A 155 -12.50 -12.18 -12.08
N ALA A 156 -13.47 -11.40 -11.58
CA ALA A 156 -13.80 -11.34 -10.15
C ALA A 156 -14.22 -12.71 -9.57
N ASP A 157 -14.95 -13.54 -10.33
CA ASP A 157 -15.34 -14.88 -9.90
C ASP A 157 -14.14 -15.77 -9.54
N LYS A 158 -13.09 -15.76 -10.39
CA LYS A 158 -11.87 -16.54 -10.15
C LYS A 158 -11.03 -15.95 -9.01
N LEU A 159 -10.88 -14.64 -8.99
CA LEU A 159 -10.07 -13.93 -8.00
C LEU A 159 -10.62 -14.04 -6.57
N THR A 160 -11.92 -14.26 -6.42
CA THR A 160 -12.62 -14.39 -5.14
C THR A 160 -12.77 -15.85 -4.67
N LEU A 161 -12.00 -16.78 -5.27
CA LEU A 161 -12.01 -18.23 -4.97
C LEU A 161 -12.15 -18.57 -3.48
N TYR A 162 -11.33 -17.94 -2.63
CA TYR A 162 -11.27 -18.26 -1.20
C TYR A 162 -12.47 -17.74 -0.39
N LEU A 163 -13.31 -16.87 -0.97
CA LEU A 163 -14.51 -16.30 -0.34
C LEU A 163 -15.76 -17.14 -0.58
N ARG A 164 -15.76 -18.05 -1.56
CA ARG A 164 -16.97 -18.76 -2.04
C ARG A 164 -17.71 -19.61 -1.00
N LYS A 165 -17.07 -19.91 0.14
CA LYS A 165 -17.64 -20.69 1.25
C LYS A 165 -17.99 -19.85 2.47
N LEU A 166 -17.76 -18.54 2.41
CA LEU A 166 -18.04 -17.62 3.50
C LEU A 166 -19.39 -16.94 3.28
N ASP A 167 -20.12 -16.76 4.37
CA ASP A 167 -21.37 -16.03 4.45
C ASP A 167 -21.28 -14.93 5.51
N GLU A 168 -22.37 -14.19 5.69
CA GLU A 168 -22.47 -13.11 6.68
C GLU A 168 -22.32 -13.58 8.14
N ASN A 169 -22.69 -14.83 8.43
CA ASN A 169 -22.71 -15.39 9.78
C ASN A 169 -21.43 -16.16 10.12
N SER A 170 -20.51 -16.25 9.16
CA SER A 170 -19.24 -16.96 9.30
C SER A 170 -18.44 -16.40 10.47
N LYS A 171 -18.09 -17.26 11.42
CA LYS A 171 -17.35 -16.86 12.61
C LYS A 171 -15.86 -16.77 12.31
N TYR A 172 -15.12 -16.11 13.19
CA TYR A 172 -13.67 -15.94 13.02
C TYR A 172 -12.91 -17.25 12.73
N PRO A 173 -13.16 -18.39 13.40
CA PRO A 173 -12.48 -19.66 13.10
C PRO A 173 -12.74 -20.16 11.67
N ASP A 174 -13.96 -20.00 11.18
CA ASP A 174 -14.36 -20.42 9.83
C ASP A 174 -13.69 -19.55 8.78
N ILE A 175 -13.69 -18.23 9.01
CA ILE A 175 -13.00 -17.23 8.18
C ILE A 175 -11.49 -17.54 8.12
N ALA A 176 -10.86 -17.74 9.28
CA ALA A 176 -9.44 -18.03 9.37
C ALA A 176 -9.06 -19.34 8.66
N THR A 177 -9.95 -20.33 8.68
CA THR A 177 -9.77 -21.62 8.00
C THR A 177 -9.93 -21.48 6.49
N ALA A 178 -10.99 -20.82 6.02
CA ALA A 178 -11.24 -20.60 4.59
C ALA A 178 -10.15 -19.75 3.92
N LEU A 179 -9.66 -18.73 4.64
CA LEU A 179 -8.63 -17.81 4.15
C LEU A 179 -7.20 -18.24 4.52
N LYS A 180 -7.01 -19.42 5.12
CA LYS A 180 -5.69 -19.90 5.58
C LYS A 180 -4.66 -19.90 4.46
N THR A 181 -5.01 -20.43 3.30
CA THR A 181 -4.10 -20.52 2.15
C THR A 181 -3.76 -19.14 1.60
N LEU A 182 -4.77 -18.26 1.42
CA LEU A 182 -4.56 -16.89 0.97
C LEU A 182 -3.65 -16.11 1.94
N LYS A 183 -3.92 -16.20 3.25
CA LYS A 183 -3.07 -15.57 4.27
C LYS A 183 -1.63 -16.06 4.19
N ALA A 184 -1.42 -17.37 4.05
CA ALA A 184 -0.07 -17.93 3.92
C ALA A 184 0.64 -17.46 2.64
N ASP A 185 -0.09 -17.36 1.52
CA ASP A 185 0.45 -16.89 0.25
C ASP A 185 0.81 -15.39 0.31
N ILE A 186 -0.03 -14.55 0.93
CA ILE A 186 0.26 -13.11 1.11
C ILE A 186 1.45 -12.89 2.04
N LEU A 187 1.52 -13.60 3.17
CA LEU A 187 2.64 -13.47 4.11
C LEU A 187 3.96 -13.87 3.43
N LYS A 188 3.98 -15.01 2.74
CA LYS A 188 5.16 -15.45 1.98
C LYS A 188 5.49 -14.47 0.87
N PHE A 189 4.51 -13.90 0.18
CA PHE A 189 4.75 -12.86 -0.81
C PHE A 189 5.48 -11.66 -0.20
N SER A 190 5.04 -11.17 0.95
CA SER A 190 5.66 -10.04 1.66
C SER A 190 7.10 -10.32 2.08
N GLU A 191 7.43 -11.58 2.41
CA GLU A 191 8.81 -11.98 2.73
C GLU A 191 9.74 -12.03 1.50
N ILE A 192 9.22 -12.43 0.33
CA ILE A 192 10.04 -12.67 -0.86
C ILE A 192 10.10 -11.48 -1.82
N TYR A 193 9.17 -10.53 -1.67
CA TYR A 193 9.12 -9.33 -2.49
C TYR A 193 10.18 -8.33 -2.02
N GLU A 194 11.33 -8.39 -2.70
CA GLU A 194 12.50 -7.54 -2.45
C GLU A 194 12.94 -6.87 -3.76
N PRO A 195 13.70 -5.75 -3.67
CA PRO A 195 14.23 -5.09 -4.85
C PRO A 195 15.10 -6.04 -5.69
N PHE A 196 14.80 -6.17 -6.98
CA PHE A 196 15.65 -6.82 -7.96
C PHE A 196 17.06 -6.27 -7.89
N LYS A 197 18.01 -7.19 -7.84
CA LYS A 197 19.42 -6.82 -7.79
C LYS A 197 19.83 -6.29 -9.17
N PHE A 198 20.45 -5.12 -9.14
CA PHE A 198 20.94 -4.38 -10.30
C PHE A 198 22.40 -4.06 -10.06
N GLY A 199 23.25 -4.30 -11.04
CA GLY A 199 24.69 -4.09 -10.92
C GLY A 199 25.49 -5.25 -11.49
N LYS A 200 26.72 -4.93 -11.92
CA LYS A 200 27.71 -5.82 -12.49
C LYS A 200 27.94 -7.01 -11.57
N ALA A 201 27.87 -8.23 -12.09
CA ALA A 201 28.63 -9.31 -11.48
C ALA A 201 30.09 -8.81 -11.44
N SER A 202 30.61 -8.58 -10.23
CA SER A 202 32.05 -8.47 -9.91
C SER A 202 32.98 -7.83 -10.96
N LEU A 203 33.06 -6.49 -11.01
CA LEU A 203 34.25 -5.78 -11.56
C LEU A 203 35.18 -5.24 -10.46
N SER A 204 35.04 -5.75 -9.22
CA SER A 204 35.88 -5.34 -8.08
C SER A 204 36.39 -6.52 -7.26
N LYS A 205 36.64 -7.66 -7.91
CA LYS A 205 37.57 -8.65 -7.37
C LYS A 205 38.85 -8.55 -8.20
N ASP A 206 39.98 -8.50 -7.50
CA ASP A 206 41.31 -8.34 -8.07
C ASP A 206 41.48 -9.18 -9.33
N SER A 207 41.97 -8.56 -10.39
CA SER A 207 42.30 -9.15 -11.69
C SER A 207 43.51 -10.09 -11.63
N ALA A 208 43.63 -10.87 -10.56
CA ALA A 208 44.72 -11.81 -10.30
C ALA A 208 44.26 -13.28 -10.28
N SER A 209 42.95 -13.55 -10.40
CA SER A 209 42.41 -14.89 -10.62
C SER A 209 41.64 -14.94 -11.93
N ASP A 210 42.24 -15.57 -12.95
CA ASP A 210 41.68 -15.73 -14.30
C ASP A 210 40.40 -16.60 -14.38
N ASP A 211 39.87 -17.07 -13.25
CA ASP A 211 38.69 -17.94 -13.20
C ASP A 211 37.34 -17.19 -13.34
N ASP A 212 37.30 -15.87 -13.12
CA ASP A 212 36.05 -15.06 -13.16
C ASP A 212 35.92 -14.16 -14.41
N ALA A 213 36.91 -14.16 -15.32
CA ALA A 213 36.97 -13.25 -16.48
C ALA A 213 35.87 -13.47 -17.54
N PHE A 214 35.18 -14.60 -17.51
CA PHE A 214 34.25 -15.00 -18.57
C PHE A 214 32.82 -14.47 -18.40
N ASP A 215 32.33 -14.30 -17.16
CA ASP A 215 31.02 -13.67 -16.90
C ASP A 215 31.01 -12.19 -17.36
N ASP A 216 32.20 -11.58 -17.40
CA ASP A 216 32.46 -10.25 -17.95
C ASP A 216 32.57 -10.23 -19.48
N ALA A 217 33.10 -11.27 -20.14
CA ALA A 217 33.34 -11.27 -21.59
C ALA A 217 32.09 -11.60 -22.45
N MET A 218 31.13 -12.35 -21.92
CA MET A 218 30.01 -12.92 -22.71
C MET A 218 28.63 -12.28 -22.45
N GLY A 219 28.59 -11.13 -21.76
CA GLY A 219 27.31 -10.56 -21.36
C GLY A 219 27.29 -9.13 -20.88
N VAL A 220 28.21 -8.23 -21.19
CA VAL A 220 28.01 -6.82 -20.78
C VAL A 220 26.77 -6.27 -21.51
N GLU A 221 25.63 -6.16 -20.81
CA GLU A 221 24.45 -5.45 -21.31
C GLU A 221 24.92 -4.04 -21.67
N SER A 222 24.60 -3.58 -22.88
CA SER A 222 24.95 -2.22 -23.28
C SER A 222 24.33 -1.22 -22.29
N PHE A 223 24.92 -0.02 -22.20
CA PHE A 223 24.40 1.02 -21.31
C PHE A 223 22.90 1.27 -21.54
N GLU A 224 22.46 1.28 -22.80
CA GLU A 224 21.04 1.41 -23.16
C GLU A 224 20.18 0.23 -22.70
N GLU A 225 20.66 -1.01 -22.82
CA GLU A 225 19.94 -2.19 -22.31
C GLU A 225 19.79 -2.17 -20.79
N GLN A 226 20.78 -1.65 -20.07
CA GLN A 226 20.70 -1.49 -18.62
C GLN A 226 19.67 -0.42 -18.23
N VAL A 227 19.58 0.68 -18.99
CA VAL A 227 18.50 1.69 -18.84
C VAL A 227 17.13 1.05 -19.07
N ARG A 228 16.98 0.22 -20.12
CA ARG A 228 15.74 -0.52 -20.39
C ARG A 228 15.40 -1.47 -19.24
N THR A 229 16.37 -2.22 -18.73
CA THR A 229 16.21 -3.08 -17.55
C THR A 229 15.69 -2.31 -16.33
N LEU A 230 16.26 -1.14 -16.03
CA LEU A 230 15.82 -0.31 -14.91
C LEU A 230 14.38 0.18 -15.09
N TYR A 231 14.00 0.57 -16.32
CA TYR A 231 12.62 0.87 -16.65
C TYR A 231 11.68 -0.32 -16.42
N TRP A 232 12.09 -1.53 -16.78
CA TRP A 232 11.29 -2.74 -16.55
C TRP A 232 11.10 -3.04 -15.08
N TYR A 233 12.15 -2.91 -14.28
CA TYR A 233 12.04 -3.06 -12.83
C TYR A 233 11.05 -2.05 -12.27
N TYR A 234 11.13 -0.79 -12.70
CA TYR A 234 10.17 0.24 -12.30
C TYR A 234 8.72 -0.10 -12.69
N PHE A 235 8.49 -0.52 -13.94
CA PHE A 235 7.18 -0.97 -14.42
C PHE A 235 6.62 -2.11 -13.57
N ILE A 236 7.46 -3.09 -13.22
CA ILE A 236 7.06 -4.21 -12.36
C ILE A 236 6.70 -3.70 -10.96
N TYR A 237 7.50 -2.83 -10.35
CA TYR A 237 7.21 -2.35 -9.00
C TYR A 237 5.92 -1.54 -8.94
N GLU A 238 5.71 -0.62 -9.89
CA GLU A 238 4.48 0.16 -9.99
C GLU A 238 3.28 -0.74 -10.29
N GLY A 239 3.43 -1.69 -11.21
CA GLY A 239 2.36 -2.62 -11.55
C GLY A 239 1.98 -3.59 -10.44
N MET A 240 2.94 -4.05 -9.64
CA MET A 240 2.68 -4.92 -8.49
C MET A 240 1.95 -4.20 -7.36
N GLU A 241 2.33 -2.95 -7.08
CA GLU A 241 1.64 -2.09 -6.12
C GLU A 241 0.17 -1.90 -6.50
N LEU A 242 -0.09 -1.54 -7.76
CA LEU A 242 -1.44 -1.35 -8.30
C LEU A 242 -2.24 -2.66 -8.36
N PHE A 243 -1.60 -3.77 -8.73
CA PHE A 243 -2.22 -5.10 -8.75
C PHE A 243 -2.67 -5.52 -7.35
N LEU A 244 -1.79 -5.43 -6.34
CA LEU A 244 -2.13 -5.83 -4.98
C LEU A 244 -3.27 -5.01 -4.41
N PHE A 245 -3.25 -3.69 -4.64
CA PHE A 245 -4.33 -2.82 -4.20
C PHE A 245 -5.65 -3.17 -4.88
N LYS A 246 -5.67 -3.32 -6.22
CA LYS A 246 -6.89 -3.73 -6.94
C LYS A 246 -7.39 -5.11 -6.54
N TYR A 247 -6.47 -6.04 -6.24
CA TYR A 247 -6.82 -7.39 -5.77
C TYR A 247 -7.45 -7.35 -4.39
N TYR A 248 -6.87 -6.58 -3.48
CA TYR A 248 -7.45 -6.30 -2.17
C TYR A 248 -8.86 -5.72 -2.29
N LEU A 249 -9.04 -4.67 -3.12
CA LEU A 249 -10.34 -4.04 -3.37
C LEU A 249 -11.40 -5.04 -3.85
N THR A 250 -11.02 -5.94 -4.77
CA THR A 250 -11.91 -6.98 -5.30
C THR A 250 -12.35 -7.95 -4.21
N LEU A 251 -11.45 -8.33 -3.30
CA LEU A 251 -11.79 -9.27 -2.22
C LEU A 251 -12.69 -8.62 -1.16
N VAL A 252 -12.40 -7.39 -0.72
CA VAL A 252 -13.21 -6.73 0.33
C VAL A 252 -14.61 -6.34 -0.17
N THR A 253 -14.78 -6.13 -1.47
CA THR A 253 -16.10 -5.83 -2.07
C THR A 253 -16.91 -7.07 -2.46
N ALA A 254 -16.31 -8.27 -2.41
CA ALA A 254 -16.96 -9.52 -2.79
C ALA A 254 -17.33 -10.41 -1.58
N THR A 255 -17.69 -9.79 -0.45
CA THR A 255 -18.15 -10.50 0.77
C THR A 255 -19.26 -9.75 1.48
N ASN A 256 -20.14 -10.48 2.16
CA ASN A 256 -21.22 -9.94 3.01
C ASN A 256 -20.86 -9.98 4.52
N SER A 257 -19.59 -10.18 4.87
CA SER A 257 -19.13 -10.34 6.26
C SER A 257 -18.13 -9.25 6.67
N ILE A 258 -18.51 -8.43 7.65
CA ILE A 258 -17.63 -7.41 8.28
C ILE A 258 -16.34 -8.05 8.81
N GLN A 259 -16.44 -9.21 9.46
CA GLN A 259 -15.28 -9.91 10.01
C GLN A 259 -14.32 -10.40 8.92
N THR A 260 -14.87 -10.79 7.76
CA THR A 260 -14.05 -11.17 6.60
C THR A 260 -13.30 -9.96 6.04
N ILE A 261 -13.95 -8.79 5.95
CA ILE A 261 -13.32 -7.53 5.50
C ILE A 261 -12.18 -7.13 6.45
N ARG A 262 -12.40 -7.21 7.76
CA ARG A 262 -11.35 -6.97 8.77
C ARG A 262 -10.18 -7.92 8.61
N PHE A 263 -10.46 -9.22 8.50
CA PHE A 263 -9.42 -10.24 8.33
C PHE A 263 -8.59 -10.01 7.05
N LEU A 264 -9.25 -9.73 5.92
CA LEU A 264 -8.59 -9.42 4.66
C LEU A 264 -7.70 -8.17 4.77
N SER A 265 -8.21 -7.11 5.41
CA SER A 265 -7.44 -5.88 5.60
C SER A 265 -6.18 -6.11 6.42
N ASN A 266 -6.28 -6.87 7.52
CA ASN A 266 -5.16 -7.19 8.39
C ASN A 266 -4.08 -8.02 7.68
N ILE A 267 -4.46 -8.96 6.79
CA ILE A 267 -3.47 -9.78 6.07
C ILE A 267 -2.84 -9.05 4.87
N PHE A 268 -3.55 -8.11 4.24
CA PHE A 268 -3.06 -7.37 3.07
C PHE A 268 -2.19 -6.16 3.44
N GLU A 269 -2.42 -5.52 4.58
CA GLU A 269 -1.67 -4.32 4.98
C GLU A 269 -0.13 -4.51 4.91
N PRO A 270 0.47 -5.59 5.46
CA PRO A 270 1.92 -5.80 5.34
C PRO A 270 2.40 -5.94 3.89
N ALA A 271 1.59 -6.54 3.02
CA ALA A 271 1.94 -6.73 1.61
C ALA A 271 1.87 -5.41 0.82
N LEU A 272 0.87 -4.57 1.10
CA LEU A 272 0.75 -3.24 0.51
C LEU A 272 1.89 -2.33 0.96
N LEU A 273 2.18 -2.30 2.28
CA LEU A 273 3.34 -1.60 2.82
C LEU A 273 4.63 -2.06 2.14
N LYS A 274 4.83 -3.38 2.03
CA LYS A 274 6.03 -3.93 1.39
C LYS A 274 6.14 -3.52 -0.07
N ALA A 275 5.03 -3.52 -0.79
CA ALA A 275 5.03 -3.17 -2.20
C ALA A 275 5.44 -1.71 -2.44
N ILE A 276 4.86 -0.81 -1.63
CA ILE A 276 5.18 0.62 -1.60
C ILE A 276 6.65 0.83 -1.21
N GLU A 277 7.12 0.16 -0.16
CA GLU A 277 8.50 0.25 0.32
C GLU A 277 9.50 -0.14 -0.78
N VAL A 278 9.31 -1.30 -1.44
CA VAL A 278 10.20 -1.80 -2.48
C VAL A 278 10.27 -0.85 -3.67
N LYS A 279 9.13 -0.31 -4.13
CA LYS A 279 9.09 0.70 -5.20
C LYS A 279 9.90 1.94 -4.82
N ASN A 280 9.68 2.46 -3.62
CA ASN A 280 10.36 3.67 -3.12
C ASN A 280 11.86 3.43 -2.92
N ILE A 281 12.27 2.28 -2.36
CA ILE A 281 13.69 1.89 -2.25
C ILE A 281 14.35 1.86 -3.62
N PHE A 282 13.67 1.32 -4.63
CA PHE A 282 14.20 1.32 -6.00
C PHE A 282 14.39 2.75 -6.54
N ILE A 283 13.41 3.64 -6.37
CA ILE A 283 13.53 5.04 -6.79
C ILE A 283 14.68 5.73 -6.04
N GLY A 284 14.74 5.60 -4.72
CA GLY A 284 15.80 6.18 -3.89
C GLY A 284 17.19 5.60 -4.17
N SER A 285 17.28 4.40 -4.77
CA SER A 285 18.57 3.81 -5.13
C SER A 285 19.33 4.58 -6.20
N PHE A 286 18.67 5.41 -7.02
CA PHE A 286 19.37 6.28 -7.98
C PHE A 286 20.20 7.39 -7.32
N GLU A 287 19.86 7.77 -6.08
CA GLU A 287 20.61 8.75 -5.30
C GLU A 287 21.59 8.11 -4.30
N THR A 288 21.28 6.89 -3.83
CA THR A 288 22.04 6.23 -2.74
C THR A 288 23.03 5.17 -3.21
N ASP A 289 22.84 4.58 -4.40
CA ASP A 289 23.67 3.53 -4.96
C ASP A 289 24.61 4.07 -6.05
N LEU A 290 25.92 3.90 -5.84
CA LEU A 290 26.97 4.31 -6.79
C LEU A 290 26.78 3.68 -8.18
N SER A 291 26.31 2.44 -8.23
CA SER A 291 26.15 1.70 -9.48
C SER A 291 25.01 2.24 -10.35
N LYS A 292 24.04 2.95 -9.75
CA LYS A 292 22.87 3.50 -10.43
C LYS A 292 22.97 4.99 -10.72
N LYS A 293 23.91 5.69 -10.09
CA LYS A 293 24.10 7.15 -10.22
C LYS A 293 24.22 7.60 -11.67
N SER A 294 25.01 6.89 -12.49
CA SER A 294 25.19 7.20 -13.92
C SER A 294 23.93 6.98 -14.76
N PHE A 295 22.99 6.17 -14.29
CA PHE A 295 21.76 5.83 -15.01
C PHE A 295 20.61 6.78 -14.73
N ARG A 296 20.70 7.69 -13.76
CA ARG A 296 19.57 8.54 -13.35
C ARG A 296 18.98 9.36 -14.50
N LEU A 297 19.78 10.21 -15.14
CA LEU A 297 19.31 11.08 -16.22
C LEU A 297 18.84 10.26 -17.44
N PRO A 298 19.59 9.24 -17.92
CA PRO A 298 19.12 8.39 -19.01
C PRO A 298 17.83 7.63 -18.68
N PHE A 299 17.68 7.14 -17.45
CA PHE A 299 16.46 6.49 -16.98
C PHE A 299 15.26 7.45 -16.99
N GLN A 300 15.43 8.69 -16.49
CA GLN A 300 14.37 9.70 -16.50
C GLN A 300 13.93 10.03 -17.93
N LYS A 301 14.89 10.32 -18.83
CA LYS A 301 14.61 10.57 -20.25
C LYS A 301 13.90 9.39 -20.92
N TYR A 302 14.37 8.17 -20.67
CA TYR A 302 13.75 6.97 -21.23
C TYR A 302 12.33 6.74 -20.66
N LYS A 303 12.12 6.98 -19.36
CA LYS A 303 10.81 6.89 -18.72
C LYS A 303 9.82 7.88 -19.33
N GLU A 304 10.23 9.14 -19.52
CA GLU A 304 9.41 10.19 -20.14
C GLU A 304 9.06 9.84 -21.59
N ALA A 305 10.04 9.42 -22.39
CA ALA A 305 9.79 8.99 -23.77
C ALA A 305 8.74 7.86 -23.83
N ARG A 306 8.86 6.85 -22.96
CA ARG A 306 7.95 5.70 -22.92
C ARG A 306 6.54 6.02 -22.38
N LEU A 307 6.35 7.14 -21.68
CA LEU A 307 5.02 7.60 -21.25
C LEU A 307 4.19 8.10 -22.43
N ASN A 308 4.83 8.62 -23.47
CA ASN A 308 4.18 9.14 -24.67
C ASN A 308 3.89 8.06 -25.72
N ASP A 309 4.40 6.84 -25.52
CA ASP A 309 4.17 5.72 -26.43
C ASP A 309 2.69 5.25 -26.40
N PRO A 310 2.12 4.86 -27.55
CA PRO A 310 0.77 4.36 -27.62
C PRO A 310 0.61 3.08 -26.79
N VAL A 311 -0.51 2.99 -26.07
CA VAL A 311 -0.84 1.85 -25.19
C VAL A 311 -0.98 0.54 -25.97
N VAL A 312 -1.53 0.61 -27.18
CA VAL A 312 -1.73 -0.51 -28.11
C VAL A 312 -0.86 -0.29 -29.34
N LYS A 313 -0.24 -1.36 -29.82
CA LYS A 313 0.53 -1.41 -31.06
C LYS A 313 0.03 -2.54 -31.96
N LYS A 314 0.10 -2.35 -33.27
CA LYS A 314 -0.19 -3.40 -34.25
C LYS A 314 1.08 -4.20 -34.52
N LEU A 315 0.99 -5.51 -34.41
CA LEU A 315 2.08 -6.46 -34.63
C LEU A 315 1.74 -7.32 -35.85
N LYS A 316 2.49 -7.12 -36.93
CA LYS A 316 2.35 -7.90 -38.17
C LYS A 316 3.16 -9.20 -38.03
N THR A 317 2.49 -10.34 -38.16
CA THR A 317 3.12 -11.67 -38.25
C THR A 317 2.77 -12.33 -39.57
N SER A 318 3.36 -13.51 -39.84
CA SER A 318 2.98 -14.35 -40.99
C SER A 318 1.52 -14.81 -40.95
N GLN A 319 0.85 -14.72 -39.79
CA GLN A 319 -0.54 -15.11 -39.58
C GLN A 319 -1.53 -13.92 -39.60
N GLY A 320 -1.07 -12.68 -39.83
CA GLY A 320 -1.92 -11.50 -39.90
C GLY A 320 -1.43 -10.31 -39.07
N ILE A 321 -2.26 -9.27 -38.95
CA ILE A 321 -2.01 -8.10 -38.10
C ILE A 321 -2.77 -8.29 -36.79
N PHE A 322 -2.05 -8.37 -35.68
CA PHE A 322 -2.61 -8.53 -34.34
C PHE A 322 -2.45 -7.23 -33.54
N GLU A 323 -3.43 -6.86 -32.75
CA GLU A 323 -3.26 -5.81 -31.74
C GLU A 323 -2.61 -6.39 -30.49
N THR A 324 -1.62 -5.68 -29.94
CA THR A 324 -0.93 -6.06 -28.71
C THR A 324 -0.66 -4.83 -27.87
N TYR A 325 -0.45 -5.01 -26.56
CA TYR A 325 -0.07 -3.91 -25.70
C TYR A 325 1.43 -3.57 -25.78
N SER A 326 1.75 -2.30 -25.56
CA SER A 326 3.12 -1.78 -25.48
C SER A 326 3.76 -1.98 -24.10
N TYR A 327 3.02 -2.49 -23.11
CA TYR A 327 3.37 -2.66 -21.69
C TYR A 327 4.29 -1.55 -21.18
N ASN A 328 3.76 -0.32 -21.18
CA ASN A 328 4.41 0.87 -20.66
C ASN A 328 3.63 1.40 -19.46
N LEU A 329 4.21 2.38 -18.76
CA LEU A 329 3.54 3.03 -17.62
C LEU A 329 2.19 3.66 -18.02
N ALA A 330 2.03 4.11 -19.26
CA ALA A 330 0.76 4.63 -19.75
C ALA A 330 -0.37 3.57 -19.74
N LEU A 331 -0.06 2.32 -20.10
CA LEU A 331 -1.00 1.19 -19.98
C LEU A 331 -1.43 0.99 -18.52
N LEU A 332 -0.48 0.96 -17.57
CA LEU A 332 -0.79 0.80 -16.15
C LEU A 332 -1.68 1.94 -15.67
N LYS A 333 -1.30 3.19 -15.95
CA LYS A 333 -2.08 4.38 -15.57
C LYS A 333 -3.50 4.36 -16.13
N LYS A 334 -3.69 3.91 -17.38
CA LYS A 334 -4.99 3.85 -18.03
C LYS A 334 -5.95 2.82 -17.42
N ASN A 335 -5.44 1.68 -16.95
CA ASN A 335 -6.25 0.53 -16.55
C ASN A 335 -6.22 0.22 -15.04
N SER A 336 -5.33 0.87 -14.30
CA SER A 336 -5.20 0.67 -12.85
C SER A 336 -6.17 1.50 -12.03
N ILE A 337 -6.30 1.14 -10.76
CA ILE A 337 -7.01 1.90 -9.74
C ILE A 337 -5.94 2.48 -8.79
N PRO A 338 -5.54 3.76 -8.95
CA PRO A 338 -4.53 4.37 -8.10
C PRO A 338 -5.10 4.75 -6.73
N PHE A 339 -4.35 4.57 -5.64
CA PHE A 339 -4.77 5.03 -4.31
C PHE A 339 -4.30 6.44 -3.95
N GLU A 340 -3.33 7.01 -4.68
CA GLU A 340 -2.86 8.40 -4.52
C GLU A 340 -3.11 9.18 -5.81
N PHE A 341 -3.88 10.27 -5.74
CA PHE A 341 -4.13 11.18 -6.87
C PHE A 341 -4.63 12.56 -6.40
N HIS A 342 -4.27 13.60 -7.14
CA HIS A 342 -4.59 15.00 -6.84
C HIS A 342 -5.60 15.63 -7.79
N GLU A 343 -6.10 14.91 -8.79
CA GLU A 343 -7.13 15.39 -9.73
C GLU A 343 -8.45 14.62 -9.53
N PRO A 344 -9.62 15.26 -9.64
CA PRO A 344 -10.90 14.57 -9.53
C PRO A 344 -11.00 13.49 -10.60
N GLN A 345 -11.51 12.32 -10.23
CA GLN A 345 -11.70 11.23 -11.17
C GLN A 345 -13.00 11.45 -11.95
N ASP A 346 -12.98 11.22 -13.26
CA ASP A 346 -14.16 11.35 -14.10
C ASP A 346 -15.08 10.12 -14.00
N ALA A 347 -16.31 10.22 -14.50
CA ALA A 347 -17.30 9.14 -14.50
C ALA A 347 -16.95 7.95 -15.43
N LYS A 348 -15.93 8.08 -16.30
CA LYS A 348 -15.43 7.03 -17.18
C LYS A 348 -14.14 6.38 -16.64
N SER A 349 -13.61 6.88 -15.52
CA SER A 349 -12.38 6.44 -14.89
C SER A 349 -12.50 4.99 -14.40
N GLN A 350 -11.34 4.37 -14.13
CA GLN A 350 -11.31 3.03 -13.56
C GLN A 350 -11.92 2.99 -12.15
N TRP A 351 -11.79 4.07 -11.39
CA TRP A 351 -12.48 4.23 -10.10
C TRP A 351 -13.99 4.28 -10.28
N ALA A 352 -14.51 5.03 -11.25
CA ALA A 352 -15.95 5.08 -11.51
C ALA A 352 -16.51 3.70 -11.92
N LYS A 353 -15.80 2.98 -12.79
CA LYS A 353 -16.16 1.59 -13.14
C LYS A 353 -16.13 0.69 -11.92
N PHE A 354 -15.08 0.78 -11.11
CA PHE A 354 -14.98 -0.02 -9.90
C PHE A 354 -16.13 0.26 -8.93
N ILE A 355 -16.43 1.53 -8.66
CA ILE A 355 -17.54 1.94 -7.78
C ILE A 355 -18.86 1.42 -8.32
N ASN A 356 -19.16 1.62 -9.60
CA ASN A 356 -20.43 1.17 -10.19
C ASN A 356 -20.61 -0.35 -10.11
N TYR A 357 -19.59 -1.12 -10.49
CA TYR A 357 -19.73 -2.57 -10.64
C TYR A 357 -19.41 -3.38 -9.38
N ASN A 358 -18.51 -2.90 -8.51
CA ASN A 358 -18.05 -3.66 -7.35
C ASN A 358 -18.53 -3.08 -6.02
N LEU A 359 -18.83 -1.77 -5.95
CA LEU A 359 -19.30 -1.15 -4.71
C LEU A 359 -20.83 -0.97 -4.72
N LEU A 360 -21.37 -0.17 -5.63
CA LEU A 360 -22.79 0.15 -5.69
C LEU A 360 -23.63 -1.05 -6.14
N ASN A 361 -23.19 -1.77 -7.18
CA ASN A 361 -23.82 -3.00 -7.68
C ASN A 361 -22.97 -4.25 -7.41
N GLY A 362 -22.21 -4.24 -6.31
CA GLY A 362 -21.32 -5.34 -5.94
C GLY A 362 -22.07 -6.65 -5.73
N VAL A 363 -21.43 -7.75 -6.11
CA VAL A 363 -21.94 -9.11 -5.91
C VAL A 363 -20.92 -9.99 -5.22
N ILE A 364 -21.42 -10.95 -4.44
CA ILE A 364 -20.63 -12.04 -3.87
C ILE A 364 -20.82 -13.30 -4.73
N TYR A 365 -19.77 -14.11 -4.84
CA TYR A 365 -19.79 -15.36 -5.61
C TYR A 365 -19.85 -16.54 -4.65
N LYS A 366 -20.83 -17.43 -4.84
CA LYS A 366 -21.01 -18.65 -4.02
C LYS A 366 -20.95 -19.89 -4.90
N THR A 367 -20.47 -20.98 -4.31
CA THR A 367 -20.54 -22.31 -4.93
C THR A 367 -21.74 -23.06 -4.37
N VAL A 368 -22.80 -23.22 -5.17
CA VAL A 368 -24.00 -23.98 -4.80
C VAL A 368 -24.14 -25.15 -5.77
N LYS A 369 -24.20 -26.39 -5.27
CA LYS A 369 -24.31 -27.61 -6.10
C LYS A 369 -23.28 -27.72 -7.25
N LYS A 370 -22.07 -27.16 -7.09
CA LYS A 370 -20.98 -27.07 -8.10
C LYS A 370 -21.22 -26.07 -9.24
N GLU A 371 -22.21 -25.20 -9.09
CA GLU A 371 -22.43 -24.04 -9.95
C GLU A 371 -22.06 -22.77 -9.20
N THR A 372 -21.71 -21.73 -9.96
CA THR A 372 -21.40 -20.40 -9.40
C THR A 372 -22.66 -19.56 -9.43
N GLU A 373 -23.12 -19.16 -8.25
CA GLU A 373 -24.25 -18.25 -8.08
C GLU A 373 -23.77 -16.89 -7.55
N THR A 374 -24.52 -15.83 -7.84
CA THR A 374 -24.21 -14.47 -7.38
C THR A 374 -25.32 -13.91 -6.49
N GLU A 375 -24.93 -13.24 -5.41
CA GLU A 375 -25.86 -12.51 -4.54
C GLU A 375 -25.41 -11.05 -4.38
N PRO A 376 -26.33 -10.08 -4.26
CA PRO A 376 -25.96 -8.69 -4.04
C PRO A 376 -25.30 -8.46 -2.68
N VAL A 377 -24.40 -7.49 -2.62
CA VAL A 377 -23.79 -7.04 -1.37
C VAL A 377 -24.79 -6.16 -0.60
N ARG A 378 -24.94 -6.40 0.71
CA ARG A 378 -25.86 -5.62 1.55
C ARG A 378 -25.42 -4.16 1.70
N PRO A 379 -26.33 -3.18 1.78
CA PRO A 379 -25.98 -1.76 1.90
C PRO A 379 -25.08 -1.44 3.09
N GLU A 380 -25.34 -2.03 4.27
CA GLU A 380 -24.54 -1.78 5.48
C GLU A 380 -23.11 -2.32 5.33
N ILE A 381 -22.96 -3.45 4.64
CA ILE A 381 -21.65 -4.04 4.34
C ILE A 381 -20.92 -3.19 3.32
N ARG A 382 -21.60 -2.73 2.27
CA ARG A 382 -21.05 -1.81 1.26
C ARG A 382 -20.47 -0.55 1.91
N ASP A 383 -21.19 0.05 2.85
CA ASP A 383 -20.73 1.24 3.54
C ASP A 383 -19.52 0.92 4.44
N TYR A 384 -19.52 -0.22 5.14
CA TYR A 384 -18.33 -0.68 5.87
C TYR A 384 -17.13 -0.94 4.94
N CYS A 385 -17.35 -1.53 3.76
CA CYS A 385 -16.32 -1.72 2.73
C CYS A 385 -15.74 -0.37 2.30
N LEU A 386 -16.58 0.64 2.05
CA LEU A 386 -16.10 1.95 1.65
C LEU A 386 -15.27 2.62 2.75
N MET A 387 -15.67 2.51 4.02
CA MET A 387 -14.85 2.95 5.16
C MET A 387 -13.47 2.27 5.13
N GLN A 388 -13.44 0.96 4.90
CA GLN A 388 -12.20 0.20 4.85
C GLN A 388 -11.31 0.57 3.65
N ILE A 389 -11.91 0.77 2.47
CA ILE A 389 -11.18 1.21 1.27
C ILE A 389 -10.55 2.59 1.51
N ILE A 390 -11.32 3.53 2.07
CA ILE A 390 -10.85 4.86 2.42
C ILE A 390 -9.69 4.77 3.42
N ASN A 391 -9.83 3.98 4.49
CA ASN A 391 -8.77 3.79 5.48
C ASN A 391 -7.50 3.22 4.85
N THR A 392 -7.61 2.21 3.99
CA THR A 392 -6.46 1.63 3.29
C THR A 392 -5.80 2.64 2.34
N MET A 393 -6.56 3.51 1.67
CA MET A 393 -5.98 4.59 0.84
C MET A 393 -5.17 5.60 1.67
N ILE A 394 -5.67 5.96 2.85
CA ILE A 394 -4.96 6.85 3.80
C ILE A 394 -3.67 6.17 4.26
N ASN A 395 -3.74 4.89 4.68
CA ASN A 395 -2.58 4.12 5.08
C ASN A 395 -1.52 4.03 3.97
N CYS A 396 -1.93 3.75 2.73
CA CYS A 396 -1.01 3.71 1.60
C CYS A 396 -0.33 5.08 1.37
N THR A 397 -1.07 6.19 1.54
CA THR A 397 -0.51 7.55 1.48
C THR A 397 0.51 7.78 2.59
N GLN A 398 0.21 7.38 3.83
CA GLN A 398 1.15 7.44 4.95
C GLN A 398 2.39 6.59 4.70
N PHE A 399 2.25 5.39 4.14
CA PHE A 399 3.37 4.51 3.80
C PHE A 399 4.29 5.15 2.74
N ILE A 400 3.73 5.81 1.73
CA ILE A 400 4.51 6.57 0.74
C ILE A 400 5.30 7.69 1.42
N ARG A 401 4.64 8.50 2.27
CA ARG A 401 5.29 9.61 2.99
C ARG A 401 6.44 9.10 3.87
N ARG A 402 6.21 8.03 4.64
CA ARG A 402 7.24 7.38 5.47
C ARG A 402 8.41 6.88 4.62
N ALA A 403 8.14 6.24 3.48
CA ALA A 403 9.18 5.75 2.59
C ALA A 403 10.02 6.91 1.98
N LYS A 404 9.40 8.03 1.62
CA LYS A 404 10.12 9.23 1.13
C LYS A 404 10.99 9.85 2.22
N HIS A 405 10.51 9.93 3.45
CA HIS A 405 11.32 10.38 4.59
C HIS A 405 12.56 9.48 4.80
N GLN A 406 12.41 8.16 4.73
CA GLN A 406 13.54 7.24 4.81
C GLN A 406 14.54 7.42 3.66
N ILE A 407 14.06 7.75 2.46
CA ILE A 407 14.95 8.06 1.32
C ILE A 407 15.73 9.34 1.59
N LEU A 408 15.08 10.39 2.12
CA LEU A 408 15.74 11.65 2.48
C LEU A 408 16.88 11.41 3.46
N GLU A 409 16.62 10.71 4.57
CA GLU A 409 17.65 10.39 5.57
C GLU A 409 18.82 9.56 4.99
N ARG A 410 18.52 8.58 4.12
CA ARG A 410 19.55 7.79 3.45
C ARG A 410 20.36 8.62 2.48
N PHE A 411 19.72 9.58 1.80
CA PHE A 411 20.39 10.46 0.86
C PHE A 411 21.29 11.45 1.60
N GLU A 412 20.84 12.03 2.72
CA GLU A 412 21.67 12.87 3.61
C GLU A 412 22.96 12.15 4.04
N LYS A 413 22.82 10.94 4.60
CA LYS A 413 23.97 10.10 5.00
C LYS A 413 24.89 9.80 3.81
N ARG A 414 24.34 9.63 2.61
CA ARG A 414 25.13 9.39 1.40
C ARG A 414 25.95 10.61 0.98
N VAL A 415 25.36 11.80 1.04
CA VAL A 415 26.03 13.06 0.70
C VAL A 415 27.23 13.30 1.64
N GLU A 416 27.06 13.05 2.94
CA GLU A 416 28.16 13.12 3.90
C GLU A 416 29.27 12.13 3.57
N LYS A 417 28.91 10.87 3.30
CA LYS A 417 29.87 9.82 2.94
C LYS A 417 30.62 10.15 1.64
N ASP A 418 29.95 10.72 0.64
CA ASP A 418 30.60 11.12 -0.62
C ASP A 418 31.64 12.24 -0.38
N LYS A 419 31.34 13.19 0.52
CA LYS A 419 32.29 14.24 0.95
C LYS A 419 33.54 13.65 1.62
N GLU A 420 33.36 12.68 2.52
CA GLU A 420 34.47 11.99 3.18
C GLU A 420 35.31 11.16 2.19
N LEU A 421 34.66 10.44 1.29
CA LEU A 421 35.32 9.64 0.25
C LEU A 421 36.17 10.50 -0.68
N ALA A 422 35.70 11.69 -1.05
CA ALA A 422 36.48 12.64 -1.85
C ALA A 422 37.73 13.12 -1.12
N ALA A 423 37.61 13.51 0.16
CA ALA A 423 38.75 13.92 0.98
C ALA A 423 39.79 12.77 1.13
N ASN A 424 39.31 11.53 1.27
CA ASN A 424 40.17 10.35 1.34
C ASN A 424 40.85 9.99 0.00
N ARG A 425 40.17 10.22 -1.14
CA ARG A 425 40.76 10.05 -2.47
C ARG A 425 41.89 11.05 -2.70
N GLU A 426 41.70 12.32 -2.34
CA GLU A 426 42.75 13.33 -2.45
C GLU A 426 43.98 12.95 -1.63
N LYS A 427 43.77 12.56 -0.35
CA LYS A 427 44.86 12.08 0.53
C LYS A 427 45.59 10.88 -0.06
N THR A 428 44.86 9.93 -0.64
CA THR A 428 45.46 8.72 -1.26
C THR A 428 46.29 9.06 -2.49
N VAL A 429 45.79 9.93 -3.37
CA VAL A 429 46.52 10.40 -4.56
C VAL A 429 47.81 11.11 -4.15
N ARG A 430 47.75 12.02 -3.16
CA ARG A 430 48.95 12.69 -2.62
C ARG A 430 49.95 11.70 -2.04
N ARG A 431 49.51 10.74 -1.21
CA ARG A 431 50.41 9.72 -0.64
C ARG A 431 51.08 8.85 -1.71
N GLN A 432 50.35 8.45 -2.74
CA GLN A 432 50.91 7.68 -3.87
C GLN A 432 51.91 8.51 -4.68
N ALA A 433 51.58 9.79 -4.91
CA ALA A 433 52.47 10.72 -5.59
C ALA A 433 53.76 10.95 -4.79
N ASP A 434 53.68 11.17 -3.48
CA ASP A 434 54.84 11.37 -2.60
C ASP A 434 55.80 10.18 -2.63
N ARG A 435 55.27 8.95 -2.61
CA ARG A 435 56.08 7.73 -2.74
C ARG A 435 56.82 7.70 -4.08
N LYS A 436 56.14 8.02 -5.17
CA LYS A 436 56.73 8.03 -6.52
C LYS A 436 57.78 9.14 -6.67
N ILE A 437 57.51 10.33 -6.13
CA ILE A 437 58.45 11.46 -6.09
C ILE A 437 59.71 11.09 -5.32
N ARG A 438 59.58 10.43 -4.15
CA ARG A 438 60.74 9.95 -3.37
C ARG A 438 61.60 8.98 -4.18
N GLN A 439 60.99 8.03 -4.89
CA GLN A 439 61.71 7.09 -5.76
C GLN A 439 62.44 7.80 -6.91
N MET A 440 61.78 8.78 -7.55
CA MET A 440 62.41 9.58 -8.62
C MET A 440 63.58 10.41 -8.08
N ARG A 441 63.44 11.02 -6.89
CA ARG A 441 64.52 11.78 -6.23
C ARG A 441 65.72 10.89 -5.90
N GLN A 442 65.48 9.67 -5.41
CA GLN A 442 66.55 8.70 -5.16
C GLN A 442 67.28 8.29 -6.44
N LYS A 443 66.55 8.10 -7.56
CA LYS A 443 67.16 7.84 -8.87
C LYS A 443 67.99 9.02 -9.37
N ALA A 444 67.48 10.25 -9.28
CA ALA A 444 68.22 11.45 -9.66
C ALA A 444 69.51 11.61 -8.84
N ALA A 445 69.45 11.39 -7.53
CA ALA A 445 70.62 11.41 -6.66
C ALA A 445 71.65 10.33 -7.01
N LYS A 446 71.22 9.13 -7.41
CA LYS A 446 72.10 8.06 -7.89
C LYS A 446 72.81 8.45 -9.19
N LEU A 447 72.08 9.04 -10.14
CA LEU A 447 72.64 9.50 -11.43
C LEU A 447 73.70 10.60 -11.24
N ARG A 448 73.48 11.53 -10.29
CA ARG A 448 74.50 12.51 -9.89
C ARG A 448 75.77 11.85 -9.34
N ARG A 449 75.63 10.85 -8.45
CA ARG A 449 76.77 10.09 -7.93
C ARG A 449 77.55 9.35 -9.02
N MET A 450 76.90 9.01 -10.13
CA MET A 450 77.50 8.38 -11.31
C MET A 450 78.06 9.39 -12.33
N LYS A 451 78.12 10.69 -12.00
CA LYS A 451 78.55 11.80 -12.88
C LYS A 451 77.74 11.95 -14.18
N GLN A 452 76.48 11.48 -14.17
CA GLN A 452 75.54 11.66 -15.28
C GLN A 452 74.61 12.86 -15.02
N ASP A 453 75.18 14.06 -14.98
CA ASP A 453 74.48 15.26 -14.52
C ASP A 453 73.33 15.71 -15.44
N ASP A 454 73.45 15.53 -16.75
CA ASP A 454 72.39 15.88 -17.70
C ASP A 454 71.16 14.98 -17.52
N SER A 455 71.37 13.67 -17.35
CA SER A 455 70.29 12.71 -17.03
C SER A 455 69.65 12.99 -15.66
N ALA A 456 70.43 13.43 -14.69
CA ALA A 456 69.91 13.82 -13.37
C ALA A 456 69.04 15.09 -13.45
N LYS A 457 69.43 16.09 -14.25
CA LYS A 457 68.63 17.31 -14.50
C LYS A 457 67.30 16.98 -15.19
N ILE A 458 67.30 16.07 -16.17
CA ILE A 458 66.07 15.60 -16.84
C ILE A 458 65.11 14.98 -15.81
N TYR A 459 65.60 14.11 -14.93
CA TYR A 459 64.78 13.51 -13.86
C TYR A 459 64.23 14.54 -12.87
N GLU A 460 64.96 15.62 -12.57
CA GLU A 460 64.46 16.71 -11.72
C GLU A 460 63.36 17.52 -12.41
N MET A 461 63.48 17.78 -13.71
CA MET A 461 62.40 18.37 -14.50
C MET A 461 61.16 17.48 -14.54
N ASP A 462 61.33 16.16 -14.70
CA ASP A 462 60.24 15.19 -14.67
C ASP A 462 59.51 15.15 -13.33
N ILE A 463 60.24 15.32 -12.21
CA ILE A 463 59.65 15.44 -10.87
C ILE A 463 58.75 16.67 -10.78
N ILE A 464 59.20 17.83 -11.27
CA ILE A 464 58.43 19.08 -11.25
C ILE A 464 57.18 18.93 -12.12
N GLN A 465 57.31 18.37 -13.32
CA GLN A 465 56.17 18.10 -14.20
C GLN A 465 55.18 17.11 -13.57
N PHE A 466 55.67 16.07 -12.89
CA PHE A 466 54.83 15.10 -12.19
C PHE A 466 54.09 15.72 -11.00
N GLN A 467 54.76 16.58 -10.21
CA GLN A 467 54.13 17.33 -9.12
C GLN A 467 52.99 18.21 -9.64
N LYS A 468 53.22 18.98 -10.72
CA LYS A 468 52.19 19.81 -11.35
C LYS A 468 51.01 18.97 -11.83
N LYS A 469 51.26 17.81 -12.47
CA LYS A 469 50.20 16.86 -12.88
C LYS A 469 49.38 16.33 -11.71
N VAL A 470 50.02 16.09 -10.56
CA VAL A 470 49.33 15.62 -9.34
C VAL A 470 48.48 16.72 -8.73
N GLU A 471 48.97 17.96 -8.70
CA GLU A 471 48.22 19.12 -8.22
C GLU A 471 46.98 19.37 -9.08
N THR A 472 47.13 19.43 -10.42
CA THR A 472 45.99 19.55 -11.34
C THR A 472 44.97 18.41 -11.17
N LYS A 473 45.44 17.18 -10.91
CA LYS A 473 44.54 16.05 -10.62
C LYS A 473 43.81 16.22 -9.29
N CYS A 474 44.46 16.75 -8.26
CA CYS A 474 43.83 17.00 -6.96
C CYS A 474 42.82 18.16 -7.04
N GLU A 475 43.14 19.22 -7.79
CA GLU A 475 42.22 20.32 -8.09
C GLU A 475 41.00 19.82 -8.86
N GLY A 476 41.19 19.05 -9.93
CA GLY A 476 40.09 18.44 -10.67
C GLY A 476 39.18 17.57 -9.78
N ILE A 477 39.75 16.76 -8.87
CA ILE A 477 38.96 15.99 -7.90
C ILE A 477 38.12 16.91 -6.99
N ARG A 478 38.69 18.04 -6.53
CA ARG A 478 37.97 18.99 -5.67
C ARG A 478 36.84 19.67 -6.41
N ASP A 479 37.10 20.15 -7.62
CA ASP A 479 36.12 20.85 -8.45
C ASP A 479 34.96 19.93 -8.83
N ASP A 480 35.25 18.70 -9.29
CA ASP A 480 34.26 17.67 -9.58
C ASP A 480 33.41 17.33 -8.35
N THR A 481 34.05 17.22 -7.18
CA THR A 481 33.37 16.95 -5.91
C THR A 481 32.47 18.11 -5.51
N LEU A 482 32.93 19.36 -5.62
CA LEU A 482 32.17 20.54 -5.25
C LEU A 482 30.94 20.71 -6.15
N LEU A 483 31.11 20.49 -7.46
CA LEU A 483 30.02 20.48 -8.42
C LEU A 483 28.99 19.40 -8.07
N GLU A 484 29.43 18.16 -7.83
CA GLU A 484 28.52 17.06 -7.50
C GLU A 484 27.81 17.26 -6.16
N LEU A 485 28.50 17.77 -5.14
CA LEU A 485 27.90 18.12 -3.85
C LEU A 485 26.85 19.22 -4.00
N THR A 486 27.11 20.21 -4.84
CA THR A 486 26.14 21.28 -5.16
C THR A 486 24.90 20.69 -5.82
N LEU A 487 25.08 19.79 -6.79
CA LEU A 487 23.98 19.13 -7.46
C LEU A 487 23.21 18.19 -6.52
N GLN A 488 23.89 17.46 -5.63
CA GLN A 488 23.27 16.61 -4.60
C GLN A 488 22.44 17.45 -3.63
N LYS A 489 22.97 18.57 -3.14
CA LYS A 489 22.24 19.50 -2.25
C LYS A 489 20.97 20.03 -2.90
N ARG A 490 21.02 20.44 -4.17
CA ARG A 490 19.81 20.89 -4.90
C ARG A 490 18.75 19.79 -4.98
N ARG A 491 19.14 18.54 -5.21
CA ARG A 491 18.20 17.41 -5.25
C ARG A 491 17.63 17.07 -3.87
N LEU A 492 18.47 17.16 -2.85
CA LEU A 492 18.06 16.94 -1.46
C LEU A 492 17.04 17.99 -1.03
N GLN A 493 17.29 19.26 -1.38
CA GLN A 493 16.32 20.33 -1.20
C GLN A 493 15.02 20.04 -1.96
N GLY A 494 15.08 19.62 -3.23
CA GLY A 494 13.88 19.26 -3.99
C GLY A 494 13.06 18.13 -3.35
N LEU A 495 13.73 17.10 -2.81
CA LEU A 495 13.05 16.02 -2.08
C LEU A 495 12.43 16.52 -0.76
N PHE A 496 13.14 17.40 -0.04
CA PHE A 496 12.63 18.04 1.17
C PHE A 496 11.39 18.91 0.88
N ASP A 497 11.42 19.69 -0.20
CA ASP A 497 10.31 20.54 -0.63
C ASP A 497 9.10 19.69 -1.06
N GLU A 498 9.34 18.58 -1.77
CA GLU A 498 8.29 17.61 -2.13
C GLU A 498 7.63 17.02 -0.87
N ILE A 499 8.44 16.56 0.09
CA ILE A 499 7.95 16.03 1.37
C ILE A 499 7.16 17.09 2.15
N SER A 500 7.65 18.34 2.18
CA SER A 500 6.99 19.44 2.87
C SER A 500 5.65 19.81 2.22
N THR A 501 5.60 19.81 0.89
CA THR A 501 4.35 20.00 0.12
C THR A 501 3.39 18.84 0.35
N GLN A 502 3.89 17.61 0.48
CA GLN A 502 3.03 16.48 0.82
C GLN A 502 2.47 16.59 2.25
N LYS A 503 3.21 17.16 3.21
CA LYS A 503 2.68 17.42 4.56
C LYS A 503 1.54 18.42 4.57
N SER A 504 1.57 19.43 3.69
CA SER A 504 0.48 20.41 3.58
C SER A 504 -0.75 19.84 2.86
N LEU A 505 -0.56 18.86 1.97
CA LEU A 505 -1.65 18.08 1.40
C LEU A 505 -2.20 17.11 2.45
N SER A 506 -3.52 16.99 2.49
CA SER A 506 -4.14 15.97 3.34
C SER A 506 -3.89 14.54 2.88
N GLU A 507 -3.77 13.65 3.84
CA GLU A 507 -3.72 12.20 3.64
C GLU A 507 -5.07 11.65 3.16
N GLY A 508 -6.18 12.31 3.51
CA GLY A 508 -7.53 11.96 3.11
C GLY A 508 -7.99 12.51 1.75
N LEU A 509 -7.15 13.27 1.04
CA LEU A 509 -7.57 13.98 -0.18
C LEU A 509 -8.10 13.06 -1.28
N ALA A 510 -7.39 11.96 -1.57
CA ALA A 510 -7.80 10.98 -2.57
C ALA A 510 -9.08 10.24 -2.13
N ALA A 511 -9.16 9.84 -0.86
CA ALA A 511 -10.33 9.20 -0.29
C ALA A 511 -11.59 10.07 -0.38
N ARG A 512 -11.47 11.36 -0.04
CA ARG A 512 -12.55 12.35 -0.20
C ARG A 512 -13.08 12.42 -1.63
N ARG A 513 -12.18 12.33 -2.61
CA ARG A 513 -12.56 12.40 -4.04
C ARG A 513 -13.26 11.13 -4.49
N ILE A 514 -12.86 9.96 -3.99
CA ILE A 514 -13.60 8.71 -4.21
C ILE A 514 -14.99 8.80 -3.61
N LEU A 515 -15.12 9.27 -2.37
CA LEU A 515 -16.44 9.43 -1.74
C LEU A 515 -17.35 10.37 -2.54
N LYS A 516 -16.81 11.49 -3.03
CA LYS A 516 -17.53 12.39 -3.95
C LYS A 516 -17.90 11.73 -5.27
N LEU A 517 -17.00 10.94 -5.87
CA LEU A 517 -17.29 10.23 -7.10
C LEU A 517 -18.43 9.22 -6.87
N THR A 518 -18.42 8.51 -5.74
CA THR A 518 -19.52 7.60 -5.36
C THR A 518 -20.85 8.33 -5.27
N ASP A 519 -20.88 9.50 -4.65
CA ASP A 519 -22.08 10.35 -4.56
C ASP A 519 -22.60 10.80 -5.93
N THR A 520 -21.70 11.15 -6.86
CA THR A 520 -22.08 11.55 -8.22
C THR A 520 -22.57 10.39 -9.08
N LEU A 521 -22.16 9.16 -8.75
CA LEU A 521 -22.57 7.94 -9.46
C LEU A 521 -23.83 7.33 -8.86
N ASP A 522 -24.15 7.66 -7.61
CA ASP A 522 -25.39 7.29 -6.94
C ASP A 522 -26.56 8.07 -7.53
N LEU A 523 -27.58 7.36 -8.02
CA LEU A 523 -28.72 7.97 -8.72
C LEU A 523 -29.57 8.87 -7.81
N ASP A 524 -29.56 8.61 -6.50
CA ASP A 524 -30.37 9.31 -5.53
C ASP A 524 -29.69 10.58 -4.96
N GLY A 525 -28.40 10.79 -5.26
CA GLY A 525 -27.62 11.97 -4.84
C GLY A 525 -27.58 12.21 -3.32
N SER A 526 -27.88 11.19 -2.52
CA SER A 526 -27.96 11.28 -1.06
C SER A 526 -26.99 10.33 -0.33
N TYR A 527 -26.12 9.66 -1.10
CA TYR A 527 -25.20 8.66 -0.61
C TYR A 527 -24.32 9.19 0.52
N ILE A 528 -23.66 10.34 0.34
CA ILE A 528 -22.75 10.89 1.37
C ILE A 528 -23.47 11.14 2.68
N ARG A 529 -24.67 11.71 2.64
CA ARG A 529 -25.44 12.02 3.85
C ARG A 529 -25.82 10.76 4.61
N ASN A 530 -26.21 9.71 3.90
CA ASN A 530 -26.53 8.42 4.50
C ASN A 530 -25.26 7.72 5.02
N PHE A 531 -24.16 7.82 4.27
CA PHE A 531 -22.86 7.29 4.64
C PHE A 531 -22.34 7.91 5.94
N THR A 532 -22.38 9.23 6.11
CA THR A 532 -21.96 9.90 7.36
C THR A 532 -22.74 9.41 8.57
N LYS A 533 -24.06 9.21 8.43
CA LYS A 533 -24.90 8.63 9.49
C LYS A 533 -24.50 7.18 9.79
N GLN A 534 -24.20 6.40 8.76
CA GLN A 534 -23.79 5.01 8.92
C GLN A 534 -22.42 4.88 9.59
N VAL A 535 -21.46 5.75 9.23
CA VAL A 535 -20.16 5.86 9.89
C VAL A 535 -20.35 6.12 11.39
N ALA A 536 -21.19 7.10 11.76
CA ALA A 536 -21.47 7.39 13.15
C ALA A 536 -22.05 6.16 13.89
N LYS A 537 -23.01 5.45 13.28
CA LYS A 537 -23.58 4.22 13.85
C LYS A 537 -22.53 3.12 14.06
N ILE A 538 -21.62 2.92 13.09
CA ILE A 538 -20.56 1.92 13.18
C ILE A 538 -19.61 2.25 14.34
N ILE A 539 -19.17 3.51 14.46
CA ILE A 539 -18.30 3.96 15.56
C ILE A 539 -18.99 3.80 16.92
N GLN A 540 -20.28 4.14 17.02
CA GLN A 540 -21.07 3.97 18.24
C GLN A 540 -21.26 2.51 18.65
N ALA A 541 -21.23 1.58 17.69
CA ALA A 541 -21.31 0.16 17.98
C ALA A 541 -19.96 -0.39 18.47
N GLU A 542 -18.86 0.00 17.82
CA GLU A 542 -17.52 -0.47 18.15
C GLU A 542 -16.44 0.50 17.67
N TYR A 543 -15.52 0.88 18.56
CA TYR A 543 -14.31 1.59 18.17
C TYR A 543 -13.28 0.60 17.64
N VAL A 544 -13.05 0.63 16.32
CA VAL A 544 -12.03 -0.17 15.65
C VAL A 544 -10.73 0.62 15.55
N LYS A 545 -9.68 0.18 16.24
CA LYS A 545 -8.38 0.88 16.32
C LYS A 545 -7.71 1.02 14.96
N GLU A 546 -7.87 0.04 14.08
CA GLU A 546 -7.32 0.04 12.72
C GLU A 546 -7.88 1.18 11.84
N PHE A 547 -9.00 1.80 12.23
CA PHE A 547 -9.60 2.95 11.56
C PHE A 547 -9.14 4.31 12.09
N GLU A 548 -8.20 4.38 13.03
CA GLU A 548 -7.62 5.65 13.48
C GLU A 548 -7.14 6.59 12.36
N PRO A 549 -6.47 6.09 11.29
CA PRO A 549 -6.12 6.93 10.13
C PRO A 549 -7.35 7.58 9.48
N PHE A 550 -8.44 6.83 9.33
CA PHE A 550 -9.72 7.36 8.85
C PHE A 550 -10.36 8.35 9.83
N TYR A 551 -10.40 8.03 11.13
CA TYR A 551 -10.98 8.91 12.15
C TYR A 551 -10.27 10.26 12.24
N ASN A 552 -8.94 10.27 12.17
CA ASN A 552 -8.15 11.51 12.16
C ASN A 552 -8.42 12.41 10.94
N ASN A 553 -8.89 11.84 9.83
CA ASN A 553 -9.19 12.57 8.59
C ASN A 553 -10.71 12.75 8.34
N LEU A 554 -11.55 12.42 9.33
CA LEU A 554 -12.98 12.21 9.13
C LEU A 554 -13.72 13.48 8.71
N PHE A 555 -13.41 14.63 9.31
CA PHE A 555 -14.02 15.91 8.95
C PHE A 555 -13.64 16.39 7.57
N GLU A 556 -12.41 16.10 7.15
CA GLU A 556 -11.98 16.49 5.82
C GLU A 556 -12.64 15.64 4.74
N ILE A 557 -12.71 14.34 4.96
CA ILE A 557 -13.23 13.37 4.00
C ILE A 557 -14.75 13.53 3.85
N LEU A 558 -15.49 13.51 4.97
CA LEU A 558 -16.96 13.54 4.94
C LEU A 558 -17.52 14.94 4.73
N LYS A 559 -16.75 15.99 5.08
CA LYS A 559 -17.24 17.39 5.16
C LYS A 559 -18.60 17.50 5.88
N PRO A 560 -18.71 16.95 7.10
CA PRO A 560 -19.96 16.95 7.85
C PRO A 560 -20.38 18.37 8.22
N SER A 561 -21.69 18.58 8.35
CA SER A 561 -22.24 19.78 8.99
C SER A 561 -21.82 19.88 10.46
N THR A 562 -21.94 21.07 11.06
CA THR A 562 -21.60 21.30 12.48
C THR A 562 -22.31 20.31 13.42
N GLN A 563 -23.57 19.98 13.17
CA GLN A 563 -24.30 18.98 13.96
C GLN A 563 -23.76 17.55 13.76
N GLU A 564 -23.43 17.17 12.52
CA GLU A 564 -22.84 15.87 12.23
C GLU A 564 -21.45 15.73 12.85
N LYS A 565 -20.66 16.81 12.92
CA LYS A 565 -19.40 16.83 13.67
C LYS A 565 -19.59 16.49 15.14
N VAL A 566 -20.57 17.10 15.81
CA VAL A 566 -20.89 16.78 17.21
C VAL A 566 -21.26 15.30 17.36
N ILE A 567 -22.10 14.77 16.47
CA ILE A 567 -22.47 13.34 16.48
C ILE A 567 -21.21 12.47 16.38
N LEU A 568 -20.32 12.76 15.45
CA LEU A 568 -19.12 11.98 15.19
C LEU A 568 -18.11 12.06 16.35
N ILE A 569 -17.90 13.25 16.93
CA ILE A 569 -17.06 13.45 18.12
C ILE A 569 -17.61 12.61 19.28
N GLN A 570 -18.88 12.78 19.63
CA GLN A 570 -19.47 12.05 20.75
C GLN A 570 -19.53 10.53 20.49
N SER A 571 -19.62 10.11 19.22
CA SER A 571 -19.53 8.69 18.84
C SER A 571 -18.15 8.12 19.18
N LEU A 572 -17.07 8.83 18.80
CA LEU A 572 -15.70 8.43 19.09
C LEU A 572 -15.40 8.44 20.60
N GLU A 573 -15.85 9.47 21.32
CA GLU A 573 -15.67 9.55 22.77
C GLU A 573 -16.37 8.41 23.52
N LYS A 574 -17.57 8.03 23.05
CA LYS A 574 -18.38 7.00 23.69
C LYS A 574 -17.71 5.62 23.66
N THR A 575 -17.08 5.25 22.55
CA THR A 575 -16.53 3.90 22.35
C THR A 575 -15.00 3.83 22.39
N GLY A 576 -14.31 4.93 22.08
CA GLY A 576 -12.84 5.00 22.07
C GLY A 576 -12.20 5.32 23.43
N GLY A 577 -12.95 5.84 24.39
CA GLY A 577 -12.43 6.15 25.73
C GLY A 577 -11.31 7.20 25.73
N LEU A 578 -10.35 7.09 26.67
CA LEU A 578 -9.27 8.07 26.83
C LEU A 578 -8.17 7.98 25.76
N GLU A 579 -7.95 6.79 25.22
CA GLU A 579 -6.90 6.49 24.22
C GLU A 579 -7.37 6.67 22.77
N GLY A 580 -8.69 6.84 22.56
CA GLY A 580 -9.27 7.02 21.23
C GLY A 580 -8.94 8.37 20.60
N VAL A 581 -9.16 8.46 19.28
CA VAL A 581 -8.99 9.70 18.51
C VAL A 581 -9.91 10.80 19.04
N LYS A 582 -9.33 11.96 19.34
CA LYS A 582 -10.03 13.15 19.81
C LYS A 582 -10.10 14.17 18.68
N LEU A 583 -11.32 14.45 18.23
CA LEU A 583 -11.61 15.51 17.29
C LEU A 583 -12.24 16.68 18.06
N SER A 584 -11.97 17.90 17.64
CA SER A 584 -12.55 19.11 18.22
C SER A 584 -13.25 19.94 17.16
N LEU A 585 -14.17 20.78 17.61
CA LEU A 585 -14.78 21.81 16.79
C LEU A 585 -13.84 23.02 16.71
N THR A 586 -14.07 23.90 15.74
CA THR A 586 -13.46 25.24 15.76
C THR A 586 -14.26 26.16 16.69
N GLU A 587 -13.64 27.25 17.15
CA GLU A 587 -14.31 28.25 18.00
C GLU A 587 -15.61 28.77 17.35
N GLU A 588 -15.60 29.02 16.04
CA GLU A 588 -16.79 29.43 15.29
C GLU A 588 -17.92 28.38 15.33
N GLU A 589 -17.56 27.09 15.25
CA GLU A 589 -18.51 25.99 15.27
C GLU A 589 -19.10 25.77 16.66
N GLU A 590 -18.31 25.97 17.71
CA GLU A 590 -18.78 25.96 19.11
C GLU A 590 -19.79 27.06 19.36
N ILE A 591 -19.49 28.30 18.92
CA ILE A 591 -20.40 29.44 19.01
C ILE A 591 -21.70 29.17 18.24
N GLN A 592 -21.65 28.56 17.06
CA GLN A 592 -22.84 28.19 16.29
C GLN A 592 -23.74 27.21 17.05
N ILE A 593 -23.15 26.18 17.68
CA ILE A 593 -23.91 25.20 18.47
C ILE A 593 -24.49 25.87 19.71
N GLU A 594 -23.71 26.68 20.40
CA GLU A 594 -24.17 27.38 21.60
C GLU A 594 -25.35 28.31 21.27
N ASN A 595 -25.25 29.08 20.19
CA ASN A 595 -26.34 29.93 19.70
C ASN A 595 -27.59 29.11 19.36
N MET A 596 -27.44 27.95 18.71
CA MET A 596 -28.56 27.07 18.40
C MET A 596 -29.22 26.51 19.68
N VAL A 597 -28.41 26.09 20.66
CA VAL A 597 -28.87 25.62 21.98
C VAL A 597 -29.58 26.76 22.72
N ASN A 598 -29.02 27.97 22.73
CA ASN A 598 -29.59 29.14 23.38
C ASN A 598 -30.88 29.61 22.71
N LEU A 599 -30.99 29.50 21.38
CA LEU A 599 -32.22 29.76 20.63
C LEU A 599 -33.31 28.76 21.01
N LEU A 600 -33.00 27.47 21.08
CA LEU A 600 -33.94 26.43 21.52
C LEU A 600 -34.37 26.65 22.98
N LYS A 601 -33.42 26.94 23.88
CA LYS A 601 -33.72 27.29 25.27
C LYS A 601 -34.65 28.50 25.36
N THR A 602 -34.41 29.54 24.59
CA THR A 602 -35.25 30.75 24.55
C THR A 602 -36.66 30.44 24.04
N LYS A 603 -36.80 29.63 22.99
CA LYS A 603 -38.11 29.17 22.48
C LYS A 603 -38.88 28.37 23.53
N ILE A 604 -38.21 27.49 24.28
CA ILE A 604 -38.83 26.72 25.37
C ILE A 604 -39.24 27.65 26.52
N LYS A 605 -38.38 28.61 26.90
CA LYS A 605 -38.68 29.62 27.92
C LYS A 605 -39.89 30.51 27.56
N HIS A 606 -40.12 30.78 26.28
CA HIS A 606 -41.33 31.50 25.85
C HIS A 606 -42.61 30.71 26.19
N GLY A 607 -42.58 29.38 26.09
CA GLY A 607 -43.69 28.51 26.49
C GLY A 607 -43.79 28.30 28.00
N MET A 608 -42.66 28.28 28.73
CA MET A 608 -42.58 28.16 30.18
C MET A 608 -41.30 28.82 30.73
N PRO A 609 -41.36 30.08 31.25
CA PRO A 609 -40.18 30.90 31.53
C PRO A 609 -39.16 30.33 32.52
N ASP A 610 -39.61 29.55 33.50
CA ASP A 610 -38.83 29.01 34.62
C ASP A 610 -38.53 27.50 34.46
N ILE A 611 -38.73 26.94 33.27
CA ILE A 611 -38.62 25.48 33.01
C ILE A 611 -37.29 24.86 33.44
N PHE A 612 -36.16 25.53 33.21
CA PHE A 612 -34.83 24.99 33.55
C PHE A 612 -34.50 25.09 35.05
N GLU A 613 -35.28 25.84 35.82
CA GLU A 613 -35.19 25.96 37.28
C GLU A 613 -36.18 25.01 37.98
N CYS A 614 -37.11 24.42 37.23
CA CYS A 614 -38.06 23.45 37.76
C CYS A 614 -37.36 22.15 38.18
N LYS A 615 -37.91 21.53 39.22
CA LYS A 615 -37.42 20.25 39.76
C LYS A 615 -38.44 19.14 39.53
N LEU A 616 -37.99 18.04 38.95
CA LEU A 616 -38.76 16.80 38.80
C LEU A 616 -38.83 16.07 40.13
N VAL A 617 -40.02 15.58 40.47
CA VAL A 617 -40.30 14.79 41.67
C VAL A 617 -40.15 13.31 41.32
N PHE A 618 -39.04 12.71 41.74
CA PHE A 618 -38.77 11.28 41.58
C PHE A 618 -38.64 10.62 42.95
N ALA A 619 -39.64 9.83 43.35
CA ALA A 619 -39.76 9.31 44.71
C ALA A 619 -39.58 10.42 45.78
N THR A 620 -38.51 10.36 46.58
CA THR A 620 -38.16 11.36 47.60
C THR A 620 -37.14 12.41 47.12
N THR A 621 -36.69 12.31 45.87
CA THR A 621 -35.64 13.17 45.29
C THR A 621 -36.21 14.25 44.38
N LEU A 622 -35.60 15.43 44.41
CA LEU A 622 -35.90 16.55 43.53
C LEU A 622 -34.73 16.75 42.56
N ILE A 623 -34.97 16.56 41.28
CA ILE A 623 -33.93 16.59 40.24
C ILE A 623 -34.15 17.84 39.37
N SER A 624 -33.14 18.70 39.21
CA SER A 624 -33.28 19.87 38.33
C SER A 624 -33.40 19.44 36.87
N ILE A 625 -34.34 20.04 36.13
CA ILE A 625 -34.45 19.80 34.68
C ILE A 625 -33.14 20.17 33.96
N GLY A 626 -32.45 21.23 34.40
CA GLY A 626 -31.15 21.60 33.84
C GLY A 626 -30.05 20.55 34.05
N GLU A 627 -30.06 19.85 35.20
CA GLU A 627 -29.07 18.80 35.52
C GLU A 627 -29.27 17.55 34.66
N ILE A 628 -30.50 17.26 34.21
CA ILE A 628 -30.80 16.09 33.38
C ILE A 628 -30.11 16.16 32.02
N PHE A 629 -29.91 17.36 31.46
CA PHE A 629 -29.18 17.49 30.19
C PHE A 629 -27.68 17.26 30.35
N LYS A 630 -27.13 17.36 31.58
CA LYS A 630 -25.71 17.11 31.87
C LYS A 630 -25.39 15.61 31.98
N ILE A 631 -26.35 14.75 32.36
CA ILE A 631 -26.16 13.29 32.46
C ILE A 631 -26.21 12.54 31.11
N SER A 632 -26.49 13.22 29.99
CA SER A 632 -26.48 12.65 28.62
C SER A 632 -27.30 11.34 28.48
N ILE A 633 -28.59 11.39 28.81
CA ILE A 633 -29.52 10.25 28.67
C ILE A 633 -30.22 10.21 27.31
N ASN A 634 -30.63 9.01 26.89
CA ASN A 634 -31.39 8.84 25.65
C ASN A 634 -32.79 9.47 25.72
N ASN A 635 -33.40 9.74 24.55
CA ASN A 635 -34.70 10.41 24.50
C ASN A 635 -35.86 9.62 25.10
N GLU A 636 -35.82 8.29 25.04
CA GLU A 636 -36.84 7.46 25.67
C GLU A 636 -36.82 7.64 27.19
N SER A 637 -35.63 7.63 27.78
CA SER A 637 -35.38 7.88 29.19
C SER A 637 -35.80 9.30 29.59
N LEU A 638 -35.39 10.29 28.81
CA LEU A 638 -35.75 11.69 29.05
C LEU A 638 -37.26 11.90 29.00
N GLN A 639 -37.93 11.38 27.97
CA GLN A 639 -39.38 11.51 27.83
C GLN A 639 -40.11 10.84 28.98
N THR A 640 -39.61 9.69 29.46
CA THR A 640 -40.17 8.99 30.63
C THR A 640 -40.01 9.80 31.91
N LEU A 641 -38.83 10.40 32.12
CA LEU A 641 -38.59 11.32 33.24
C LEU A 641 -39.50 12.54 33.18
N LEU A 642 -39.62 13.19 32.02
CA LEU A 642 -40.40 14.42 31.85
C LEU A 642 -41.93 14.24 32.01
N ARG A 643 -42.42 12.99 32.08
CA ARG A 643 -43.82 12.67 32.44
C ARG A 643 -44.09 12.72 33.94
N LEU A 644 -43.05 12.76 34.78
CA LEU A 644 -43.19 12.92 36.22
C LEU A 644 -43.68 14.32 36.57
N LYS A 645 -44.20 14.47 37.80
CA LYS A 645 -44.62 15.77 38.32
C LYS A 645 -43.39 16.66 38.52
N ILE A 646 -43.53 17.94 38.19
CA ILE A 646 -42.53 18.99 38.40
C ILE A 646 -43.02 19.99 39.44
N VAL A 647 -42.08 20.60 40.15
CA VAL A 647 -42.30 21.73 41.06
C VAL A 647 -41.55 22.93 40.50
N SER A 648 -42.26 24.04 40.34
CA SER A 648 -41.68 25.31 39.90
C SER A 648 -41.23 26.12 41.12
N PRO A 649 -40.14 26.91 41.01
CA PRO A 649 -39.75 27.87 42.04
C PRO A 649 -40.86 28.89 42.35
N LYS A 650 -41.68 29.21 41.35
CA LYS A 650 -42.78 30.19 41.43
C LYS A 650 -44.11 29.56 41.88
N ASN A 651 -44.25 28.24 41.78
CA ASN A 651 -45.44 27.52 42.19
C ASN A 651 -45.08 26.14 42.79
N ALA A 652 -45.23 26.04 44.11
CA ALA A 652 -44.90 24.84 44.88
C ALA A 652 -45.85 23.65 44.60
N LYS A 653 -46.99 23.85 43.90
CA LYS A 653 -47.90 22.75 43.57
C LYS A 653 -47.31 21.86 42.47
N PRO A 654 -47.20 20.54 42.70
CA PRO A 654 -46.73 19.61 41.67
C PRO A 654 -47.63 19.61 40.44
N THR A 655 -47.06 19.86 39.26
CA THR A 655 -47.79 19.90 37.97
C THR A 655 -47.13 18.97 36.95
N ILE A 656 -47.86 18.56 35.91
CA ILE A 656 -47.32 17.74 34.82
C ILE A 656 -46.97 18.67 33.65
N LEU A 657 -45.83 18.45 33.00
CA LEU A 657 -45.44 19.20 31.83
C LEU A 657 -46.39 18.96 30.66
N LYS A 658 -46.72 20.03 29.93
CA LYS A 658 -47.48 19.91 28.68
C LYS A 658 -46.65 19.16 27.64
N ASP A 659 -47.29 18.28 26.87
CA ASP A 659 -46.62 17.47 25.84
C ASP A 659 -45.79 18.30 24.83
N VAL A 660 -46.24 19.51 24.51
CA VAL A 660 -45.51 20.42 23.61
C VAL A 660 -44.15 20.82 24.18
N ILE A 661 -44.08 21.06 25.50
CA ILE A 661 -42.82 21.38 26.19
C ILE A 661 -41.93 20.14 26.30
N ILE A 662 -42.52 18.97 26.58
CA ILE A 662 -41.79 17.69 26.59
C ILE A 662 -41.14 17.44 25.23
N LYS A 663 -41.90 17.60 24.13
CA LYS A 663 -41.37 17.49 22.76
C LYS A 663 -40.22 18.47 22.53
N ALA A 664 -40.38 19.73 22.92
CA ALA A 664 -39.34 20.74 22.74
C ALA A 664 -38.06 20.42 23.55
N LEU A 665 -38.19 19.91 24.77
CA LEU A 665 -37.06 19.44 25.59
C LEU A 665 -36.37 18.20 25.00
N THR A 666 -37.13 17.28 24.39
CA THR A 666 -36.53 16.13 23.67
C THR A 666 -35.77 16.56 22.41
N VAL A 667 -36.23 17.61 21.71
CA VAL A 667 -35.50 18.21 20.58
C VAL A 667 -34.23 18.88 21.07
N LEU A 668 -34.28 19.62 22.18
CA LEU A 668 -33.09 20.19 22.80
C LEU A 668 -32.06 19.10 23.13
N ASN A 669 -32.51 17.96 23.68
CA ASN A 669 -31.62 16.85 23.99
C ASN A 669 -30.97 16.21 22.77
N LEU A 670 -31.67 16.14 21.63
CA LEU A 670 -31.07 15.66 20.37
C LEU A 670 -29.94 16.57 19.87
N VAL A 671 -30.00 17.86 20.21
CA VAL A 671 -28.99 18.83 19.81
C VAL A 671 -27.83 18.88 20.81
N THR A 672 -28.12 18.80 22.12
CA THR A 672 -27.08 18.85 23.16
C THR A 672 -26.38 17.49 23.37
N ASN A 673 -27.13 16.40 23.28
CA ASN A 673 -26.68 15.02 23.51
C ASN A 673 -27.09 14.11 22.35
N PRO A 674 -26.65 14.38 21.10
CA PRO A 674 -27.02 13.57 19.96
C PRO A 674 -26.58 12.10 20.08
N VAL A 675 -25.52 11.81 20.85
CA VAL A 675 -25.09 10.45 21.16
C VAL A 675 -25.19 10.23 22.68
N PRO A 676 -26.33 9.73 23.18
CA PRO A 676 -26.53 9.56 24.62
C PRO A 676 -25.56 8.51 25.18
N LYS A 677 -24.96 8.84 26.33
CA LYS A 677 -24.06 7.96 27.08
C LYS A 677 -24.85 6.97 27.94
N ASN A 678 -26.02 7.37 28.43
CA ASN A 678 -26.76 6.64 29.45
C ASN A 678 -28.19 6.26 29.02
N THR A 679 -28.66 5.12 29.51
CA THR A 679 -30.07 4.69 29.44
C THR A 679 -30.48 4.29 30.84
N ILE A 680 -31.53 4.93 31.37
CA ILE A 680 -32.00 4.71 32.75
C ILE A 680 -33.34 3.97 32.78
N ILE A 681 -33.79 3.42 31.65
CA ILE A 681 -34.99 2.57 31.60
C ILE A 681 -34.59 1.11 31.86
N LEU A 682 -35.33 0.45 32.74
CA LEU A 682 -35.14 -0.98 32.99
C LEU A 682 -35.57 -1.83 31.77
N PRO A 683 -34.78 -2.85 31.37
CA PRO A 683 -35.13 -3.72 30.25
C PRO A 683 -36.53 -4.34 30.43
N GLY A 684 -37.38 -4.24 29.40
CA GLY A 684 -38.75 -4.76 29.41
C GLY A 684 -39.79 -3.90 30.15
N ARG A 685 -39.40 -2.77 30.77
CA ARG A 685 -40.32 -1.89 31.52
C ARG A 685 -40.69 -0.58 30.81
N SER A 686 -40.26 -0.37 29.57
CA SER A 686 -40.54 0.85 28.80
C SER A 686 -42.04 1.12 28.54
N LYS A 687 -42.89 0.09 28.65
CA LYS A 687 -44.35 0.19 28.44
C LYS A 687 -45.17 0.28 29.74
N MET A 688 -44.53 0.40 30.92
CA MET A 688 -45.26 0.54 32.17
C MET A 688 -46.08 1.85 32.20
N LYS A 689 -47.30 1.79 32.76
CA LYS A 689 -48.18 2.96 32.89
C LYS A 689 -47.64 3.99 33.87
N ASP A 690 -46.95 3.54 34.92
CA ASP A 690 -46.30 4.41 35.89
C ASP A 690 -44.84 4.69 35.45
N PRO A 691 -44.50 5.94 35.08
CA PRO A 691 -43.13 6.30 34.68
C PRO A 691 -42.10 6.09 35.80
N GLN A 692 -42.50 6.13 37.09
CA GLN A 692 -41.54 5.89 38.19
C GLN A 692 -41.04 4.44 38.20
N GLN A 693 -41.89 3.47 37.85
CA GLN A 693 -41.54 2.04 37.86
C GLN A 693 -40.68 1.61 36.66
N ALA A 694 -40.65 2.44 35.60
CA ALA A 694 -39.86 2.22 34.41
C ALA A 694 -38.38 2.66 34.58
N ILE A 695 -38.12 3.59 35.50
CA ILE A 695 -36.80 4.21 35.71
C ILE A 695 -35.96 3.38 36.70
N ASN A 696 -34.69 3.14 36.35
CA ASN A 696 -33.68 2.63 37.26
C ASN A 696 -33.20 3.76 38.20
N GLY A 697 -33.88 3.91 39.33
CA GLY A 697 -33.57 4.93 40.35
C GLY A 697 -32.12 4.89 40.87
N PRO A 698 -31.56 3.72 41.22
CA PRO A 698 -30.15 3.59 41.60
C PRO A 698 -29.16 4.16 40.58
N ASP A 699 -29.31 3.80 39.29
CA ASP A 699 -28.43 4.28 38.22
C ASP A 699 -28.57 5.80 38.02
N LEU A 700 -29.81 6.31 38.06
CA LEU A 700 -30.07 7.74 37.95
C LEU A 700 -29.41 8.53 39.10
N ASN A 701 -29.52 8.06 40.33
CA ASN A 701 -28.88 8.71 41.48
C ASN A 701 -27.36 8.70 41.38
N LYS A 702 -26.77 7.60 40.92
CA LYS A 702 -25.33 7.51 40.69
C LYS A 702 -24.84 8.55 39.67
N LEU A 703 -25.52 8.66 38.53
CA LEU A 703 -25.18 9.64 37.49
C LEU A 703 -25.31 11.09 37.99
N LEU A 704 -26.32 11.38 38.82
CA LEU A 704 -26.50 12.71 39.41
C LEU A 704 -25.42 13.03 40.45
N GLU A 705 -24.93 12.05 41.21
CA GLU A 705 -23.80 12.24 42.13
C GLU A 705 -22.48 12.48 41.38
N GLU A 706 -22.24 11.80 40.26
CA GLU A 706 -21.03 11.96 39.46
C GLU A 706 -20.89 13.40 38.90
N ILE A 707 -22.01 14.04 38.56
CA ILE A 707 -22.01 15.47 38.19
C ILE A 707 -21.61 16.35 39.38
N LYS A 708 -22.13 16.06 40.58
CA LYS A 708 -21.82 16.85 41.79
C LYS A 708 -20.36 16.72 42.23
N LYS A 709 -19.69 15.62 41.84
CA LYS A 709 -18.27 15.34 42.14
C LYS A 709 -17.31 15.83 41.05
N SER A 710 -17.80 16.16 39.86
CA SER A 710 -16.97 16.69 38.77
C SER A 710 -16.73 18.19 39.00
N PRO A 711 -15.49 18.67 39.20
CA PRO A 711 -15.24 20.09 39.32
C PRO A 711 -15.66 20.79 38.02
N GLU A 712 -16.38 21.89 38.13
CA GLU A 712 -16.61 22.79 37.00
C GLU A 712 -15.25 23.22 36.47
N ILE A 713 -14.86 22.71 35.29
CA ILE A 713 -13.80 23.33 34.51
C ILE A 713 -14.39 24.69 34.10
N PRO A 714 -13.81 25.82 34.52
CA PRO A 714 -14.29 27.12 34.09
C PRO A 714 -14.10 27.19 32.58
N THR A 715 -15.20 27.38 31.85
CA THR A 715 -15.17 27.89 30.49
C THR A 715 -14.47 29.25 30.52
N ALA A 716 -13.29 29.33 29.92
CA ALA A 716 -12.63 30.57 29.56
C ALA A 716 -13.09 30.99 28.15
#